data_AF-A0A7X1D9Z8-F1
#
_entry.id   AF-A0A7X1D9Z8-F1
#
_cell.length_a   1.000
_cell.length_b   1.000
_cell.length_c   1.000
_cell.angle_alpha   90.00
_cell.angle_beta   90.00
_cell.angle_gamma   90.00
#
_symmetry.space_group_name_H-M   'P 1'
#
loop_
_entity.id
_entity.type
_entity.pdbx_description
1 polymer ?
#
loop_
_entity_poly.entity_id
_entity_poly.type
_entity_poly.pdbx_seq_one_letter_code
_entity_poly.pdbx_strand_id
1 'polypeptide(L)'
;MMIPKIANAQSLPQVSGMFIRNDLVASPEEAKEKQRQVWGLAQYQSISENLAKAGMTVLIPQIAVSYTDASKQTFYYPTKRFQSTDQASASERAQLGYALQSAKENDLGVYLPLQLSEASWFQALYDHFESKESQNFLKQSATFSIQIADEMMQQYGTTYSSQIQGFYLPFEVDNSNLYEGQALERFIEEYLQPVTTHLRKLLPKGRIITSPLIYTNLVKPSENDLSKWNTMWRNVFFRTEVDTLMPQDGAGWESATADQLGDWYKPMAEMITKSNADRKMQGRSTNIELWNNPESYSMTGSNTMDIGRLEKNMQAVDPYVKRQISFSAHSLMPMSEEYLAGQDNNAAYYSAYVESQRIGYVPTKLVKKPTVTYEVKDKNNVVFHVTRVGEETGYVIYRTINGKRIKLKEINAEKAQDTFTITDAQVLPNSSVSYEVMALDAYGNRSLPYTCAVDLPPTIADGISDFTKDIDVVNASALSTGLPVQTLTFAEQSEGFEYENEEVVATRLTKHRPYIPWTDQRDDYTVQEQIYTDADGFAHLRLDLGKTKTIQAIGMSFVQDRNASIRIPAAVHYEVDGKTFATANQPSVPQIDFTKTVAGDNTYQAGEYWYWGFPKATIKGQVVDIKIQLEYDVFLFMRELLVL
;
A
#
# COMPACT_ATOMS: atom_id res chain seq x y z
N MET A 1 -36.11 -35.53 -28.76
CA MET A 1 -35.65 -34.18 -28.37
C MET A 1 -34.16 -34.29 -28.06
N MET A 2 -33.30 -33.87 -28.98
CA MET A 2 -31.85 -33.86 -28.76
C MET A 2 -31.52 -32.71 -27.81
N ILE A 3 -30.89 -33.03 -26.69
CA ILE A 3 -30.31 -32.04 -25.77
C ILE A 3 -29.15 -31.36 -26.54
N PRO A 4 -29.12 -30.03 -26.66
CA PRO A 4 -28.00 -29.36 -27.31
C PRO A 4 -26.73 -29.62 -26.49
N LYS A 5 -25.65 -30.03 -27.16
CA LYS A 5 -24.30 -29.95 -26.60
C LYS A 5 -24.06 -28.49 -26.22
N ILE A 6 -23.96 -28.22 -24.92
CA ILE A 6 -23.46 -26.96 -24.38
C ILE A 6 -22.06 -26.78 -25.00
N ALA A 7 -21.91 -25.75 -25.82
CA ALA A 7 -20.62 -25.30 -26.30
C ALA A 7 -19.71 -25.09 -25.10
N ASN A 8 -18.46 -25.57 -25.15
CA ASN A 8 -17.44 -25.39 -24.12
C ASN A 8 -17.54 -24.00 -23.50
N ALA A 9 -18.09 -23.90 -22.29
CA ALA A 9 -17.96 -22.70 -21.48
C ALA A 9 -16.45 -22.54 -21.27
N GLN A 10 -15.88 -21.42 -21.73
CA GLN A 10 -14.48 -21.11 -21.51
C GLN A 10 -14.28 -21.09 -19.99
N SER A 11 -13.44 -21.98 -19.47
CA SER A 11 -13.11 -22.02 -18.04
C SER A 11 -12.49 -20.69 -17.63
N LEU A 12 -12.80 -20.21 -16.43
CA LEU A 12 -12.11 -19.06 -15.85
C LEU A 12 -10.60 -19.36 -15.75
N PRO A 13 -9.72 -18.35 -15.90
CA PRO A 13 -8.31 -18.51 -15.60
C PRO A 13 -8.11 -18.97 -14.15
N GLN A 14 -7.14 -19.85 -13.91
CA GLN A 14 -6.93 -20.46 -12.60
C GLN A 14 -5.59 -20.03 -12.00
N VAL A 15 -5.60 -19.65 -10.73
CA VAL A 15 -4.41 -19.52 -9.91
C VAL A 15 -3.83 -20.93 -9.73
N SER A 16 -2.58 -21.11 -10.12
CA SER A 16 -1.90 -22.41 -10.07
C SER A 16 -1.06 -22.60 -8.80
N GLY A 17 -0.93 -21.57 -7.98
CA GLY A 17 -0.16 -21.61 -6.74
C GLY A 17 -0.07 -20.25 -6.06
N MET A 18 0.57 -20.23 -4.89
CA MET A 18 0.64 -19.02 -4.07
C MET A 18 1.98 -18.82 -3.38
N PHE A 19 2.25 -17.56 -3.08
CA PHE A 19 3.30 -17.17 -2.16
C PHE A 19 2.88 -17.30 -0.69
N ILE A 20 3.85 -17.61 0.18
CA ILE A 20 3.80 -17.38 1.63
C ILE A 20 4.99 -16.50 2.01
N ARG A 21 4.70 -15.32 2.55
CA ARG A 21 5.72 -14.43 3.11
C ARG A 21 6.02 -14.83 4.57
N ASN A 22 7.22 -15.36 4.83
CA ASN A 22 7.56 -16.07 6.08
C ASN A 22 7.72 -15.13 7.31
N ASP A 23 8.25 -13.94 7.12
CA ASP A 23 8.39 -12.90 8.15
C ASP A 23 7.02 -12.49 8.73
N LEU A 24 5.97 -12.49 7.91
CA LEU A 24 4.60 -12.15 8.36
C LEU A 24 3.92 -13.23 9.22
N VAL A 25 4.46 -14.44 9.31
CA VAL A 25 3.77 -15.57 9.96
C VAL A 25 4.57 -16.22 11.08
N ALA A 26 5.86 -15.91 11.19
CA ALA A 26 6.79 -16.68 11.99
C ALA A 26 7.33 -15.96 13.23
N SER A 27 7.20 -14.63 13.30
CA SER A 27 7.79 -13.78 14.35
C SER A 27 7.08 -13.96 15.70
N PRO A 28 7.76 -14.51 16.73
CA PRO A 28 7.17 -14.63 18.07
C PRO A 28 6.97 -13.29 18.76
N GLU A 29 7.82 -12.30 18.43
CA GLU A 29 7.71 -10.94 18.96
C GLU A 29 6.43 -10.28 18.46
N GLU A 30 6.20 -10.33 17.14
CA GLU A 30 4.97 -9.79 16.53
C GLU A 30 3.73 -10.56 16.99
N ALA A 31 3.82 -11.89 17.11
CA ALA A 31 2.74 -12.71 17.64
C ALA A 31 2.34 -12.27 19.06
N LYS A 32 3.33 -12.01 19.93
CA LYS A 32 3.09 -11.51 21.28
C LYS A 32 2.47 -10.11 21.27
N GLU A 33 2.99 -9.21 20.45
CA GLU A 33 2.47 -7.83 20.31
C GLU A 33 1.00 -7.82 19.86
N LYS A 34 0.69 -8.62 18.85
CA LYS A 34 -0.66 -8.73 18.26
C LYS A 34 -1.60 -9.66 19.02
N GLN A 35 -1.13 -10.30 20.11
CA GLN A 35 -1.87 -11.33 20.86
C GLN A 35 -2.35 -12.49 19.97
N ARG A 36 -1.51 -12.89 19.01
CA ARG A 36 -1.74 -13.96 18.04
C ARG A 36 -0.71 -15.07 18.20
N GLN A 37 -0.85 -16.13 17.41
CA GLN A 37 0.08 -17.25 17.33
C GLN A 37 0.84 -17.24 16.01
N VAL A 38 2.11 -17.67 16.04
CA VAL A 38 2.90 -17.95 14.83
C VAL A 38 2.36 -19.18 14.11
N TRP A 39 2.64 -19.30 12.82
CA TRP A 39 2.26 -20.48 12.05
C TRP A 39 3.15 -21.69 12.39
N GLY A 40 2.50 -22.83 12.61
CA GLY A 40 3.14 -24.14 12.71
C GLY A 40 2.83 -25.03 11.51
N LEU A 41 3.25 -26.30 11.58
CA LEU A 41 2.99 -27.29 10.53
C LEU A 41 1.50 -27.42 10.20
N ALA A 42 0.61 -27.36 11.18
CA ALA A 42 -0.83 -27.48 10.97
C ALA A 42 -1.38 -26.34 10.08
N GLN A 43 -0.88 -25.11 10.23
CA GLN A 43 -1.26 -23.99 9.37
C GLN A 43 -0.79 -24.24 7.94
N TYR A 44 0.46 -24.67 7.73
CA TYR A 44 0.97 -25.03 6.41
C TYR A 44 0.20 -26.19 5.77
N GLN A 45 -0.18 -27.21 6.54
CA GLN A 45 -1.03 -28.32 6.07
C GLN A 45 -2.40 -27.81 5.64
N SER A 46 -3.07 -26.98 6.44
CA SER A 46 -4.34 -26.36 6.07
C SER A 46 -4.24 -25.56 4.76
N ILE A 47 -3.18 -24.75 4.60
CA ILE A 47 -2.93 -24.00 3.37
C ILE A 47 -2.71 -24.94 2.19
N SER A 48 -1.83 -25.93 2.31
CA SER A 48 -1.52 -26.87 1.23
C SER A 48 -2.74 -27.72 0.82
N GLU A 49 -3.57 -28.13 1.77
CA GLU A 49 -4.83 -28.82 1.48
C GLU A 49 -5.80 -27.92 0.70
N ASN A 50 -5.94 -26.65 1.09
CA ASN A 50 -6.81 -25.70 0.41
C ASN A 50 -6.28 -25.34 -0.99
N LEU A 51 -4.96 -25.26 -1.17
CA LEU A 51 -4.33 -25.14 -2.49
C LEU A 51 -4.71 -26.34 -3.37
N ALA A 52 -4.50 -27.57 -2.88
CA ALA A 52 -4.81 -28.79 -3.62
C ALA A 52 -6.30 -28.92 -3.96
N LYS A 53 -7.20 -28.60 -3.00
CA LYS A 53 -8.66 -28.57 -3.23
C LYS A 53 -9.07 -27.58 -4.31
N ALA A 54 -8.36 -26.46 -4.42
CA ALA A 54 -8.57 -25.45 -5.45
C ALA A 54 -7.81 -25.75 -6.76
N GLY A 55 -7.21 -26.94 -6.89
CA GLY A 55 -6.45 -27.36 -8.07
C GLY A 55 -5.11 -26.65 -8.26
N MET A 56 -4.61 -25.97 -7.22
CA MET A 56 -3.30 -25.33 -7.22
C MET A 56 -2.23 -26.36 -6.90
N THR A 57 -1.06 -26.22 -7.53
CA THR A 57 0.03 -27.21 -7.48
C THR A 57 1.37 -26.62 -7.07
N VAL A 58 1.45 -25.31 -6.79
CA VAL A 58 2.70 -24.61 -6.48
C VAL A 58 2.58 -23.84 -5.15
N LEU A 59 3.62 -23.95 -4.34
CA LEU A 59 3.83 -23.14 -3.15
C LEU A 59 5.18 -22.43 -3.22
N ILE A 60 5.23 -21.14 -2.92
CA ILE A 60 6.47 -20.36 -2.92
C ILE A 60 6.63 -19.65 -1.57
N PRO A 61 7.39 -20.21 -0.61
CA PRO A 61 7.90 -19.41 0.49
C PRO A 61 8.72 -18.26 -0.12
N GLN A 62 8.47 -17.00 0.25
CA GLN A 62 9.04 -15.84 -0.45
C GLN A 62 10.52 -15.62 -0.10
N ILE A 63 10.93 -15.92 1.14
CA ILE A 63 12.25 -15.60 1.67
C ILE A 63 12.77 -16.73 2.57
N ALA A 64 14.03 -17.14 2.37
CA ALA A 64 14.73 -18.08 3.24
C ALA A 64 15.44 -17.37 4.39
N VAL A 65 15.86 -16.12 4.17
CA VAL A 65 16.57 -15.30 5.16
C VAL A 65 16.15 -13.84 4.98
N SER A 66 15.82 -13.16 6.07
CA SER A 66 15.66 -11.69 6.10
C SER A 66 16.70 -11.05 7.01
N TYR A 67 17.18 -9.86 6.64
CA TYR A 67 18.09 -9.09 7.48
C TYR A 67 18.07 -7.61 7.12
N THR A 68 18.43 -6.76 8.08
CA THR A 68 18.75 -5.32 7.86
C THR A 68 20.23 -5.03 8.11
N ASP A 69 20.90 -5.93 8.84
CA ASP A 69 22.31 -5.88 9.21
C ASP A 69 22.91 -7.27 8.95
N ALA A 70 24.04 -7.34 8.24
CA ALA A 70 24.70 -8.61 7.95
C ALA A 70 25.12 -9.38 9.21
N SER A 71 25.25 -8.72 10.35
CA SER A 71 25.55 -9.36 11.64
C SER A 71 24.31 -9.93 12.36
N LYS A 72 23.09 -9.59 11.92
CA LYS A 72 21.82 -9.99 12.52
C LYS A 72 20.83 -10.46 11.44
N GLN A 73 20.72 -11.76 11.30
CA GLN A 73 19.95 -12.40 10.24
C GLN A 73 18.89 -13.33 10.82
N THR A 74 17.69 -13.30 10.26
CA THR A 74 16.60 -14.22 10.62
C THR A 74 16.50 -15.29 9.56
N PHE A 75 16.88 -16.52 9.90
CA PHE A 75 16.78 -17.68 9.01
C PHE A 75 15.45 -18.41 9.19
N TYR A 76 14.75 -18.66 8.08
CA TYR A 76 13.49 -19.42 8.04
C TYR A 76 13.70 -20.93 7.86
N TYR A 77 14.94 -21.38 8.08
CA TYR A 77 15.38 -22.77 8.09
C TYR A 77 16.52 -22.93 9.12
N PRO A 78 16.82 -24.13 9.65
CA PRO A 78 17.87 -24.27 10.66
C PRO A 78 19.25 -24.33 10.02
N THR A 79 19.91 -23.18 9.88
CA THR A 79 21.27 -23.09 9.32
C THR A 79 22.33 -23.67 10.28
N LYS A 80 23.32 -24.34 9.68
CA LYS A 80 24.56 -24.77 10.35
C LYS A 80 25.74 -23.88 9.96
N ARG A 81 25.68 -23.24 8.79
CA ARG A 81 26.75 -22.42 8.23
C ARG A 81 26.83 -21.03 8.86
N PHE A 82 25.70 -20.44 9.25
CA PHE A 82 25.60 -19.04 9.65
C PHE A 82 25.19 -18.84 11.12
N GLN A 83 25.49 -19.81 11.98
CA GLN A 83 25.06 -19.81 13.39
C GLN A 83 25.51 -18.56 14.17
N SER A 84 26.60 -17.90 13.78
CA SER A 84 27.10 -16.70 14.44
C SER A 84 26.29 -15.43 14.16
N THR A 85 25.59 -15.37 13.03
CA THR A 85 24.78 -14.20 12.62
C THR A 85 23.28 -14.46 12.75
N ASP A 86 22.91 -15.71 12.99
CA ASP A 86 21.54 -16.18 13.06
C ASP A 86 20.86 -15.80 14.39
N GLN A 87 19.81 -14.99 14.30
CA GLN A 87 18.99 -14.51 15.41
C GLN A 87 17.58 -15.12 15.44
N ALA A 88 17.25 -16.00 14.49
CA ALA A 88 15.91 -16.57 14.43
C ALA A 88 15.57 -17.43 15.67
N SER A 89 14.32 -17.41 16.07
CA SER A 89 13.72 -18.33 17.03
C SER A 89 13.52 -19.72 16.44
N ALA A 90 13.16 -20.69 17.28
CA ALA A 90 12.87 -22.05 16.83
C ALA A 90 11.68 -22.11 15.84
N SER A 91 10.66 -21.26 16.01
CA SER A 91 9.51 -21.21 15.09
C SER A 91 9.89 -20.61 13.75
N GLU A 92 10.72 -19.58 13.72
CA GLU A 92 11.24 -19.00 12.47
C GLU A 92 12.08 -20.02 11.70
N ARG A 93 13.02 -20.70 12.36
CA ARG A 93 13.83 -21.77 11.73
C ARG A 93 13.02 -22.93 11.17
N ALA A 94 11.76 -23.12 11.59
CA ALA A 94 10.96 -24.27 11.18
C ALA A 94 10.17 -24.04 9.89
N GLN A 95 9.96 -22.80 9.46
CA GLN A 95 8.99 -22.43 8.42
C GLN A 95 9.23 -23.13 7.07
N LEU A 96 10.46 -23.12 6.54
CA LEU A 96 10.75 -23.81 5.27
C LEU A 96 10.56 -25.34 5.39
N GLY A 97 10.87 -25.90 6.56
CA GLY A 97 10.63 -27.31 6.85
C GLY A 97 9.13 -27.65 6.82
N TYR A 98 8.30 -26.80 7.42
CA TYR A 98 6.84 -26.94 7.38
C TYR A 98 6.29 -26.84 5.96
N ALA A 99 6.75 -25.87 5.17
CA ALA A 99 6.34 -25.71 3.76
C ALA A 99 6.67 -26.95 2.91
N LEU A 100 7.89 -27.48 3.04
CA LEU A 100 8.31 -28.67 2.28
C LEU A 100 7.57 -29.93 2.73
N GLN A 101 7.34 -30.08 4.03
CA GLN A 101 6.59 -31.21 4.57
C GLN A 101 5.13 -31.19 4.09
N SER A 102 4.43 -30.06 4.24
CA SER A 102 3.03 -29.94 3.81
C SER A 102 2.87 -30.09 2.30
N ALA A 103 3.84 -29.56 1.52
CA ALA A 103 3.88 -29.74 0.08
C ALA A 103 4.04 -31.20 -0.32
N LYS A 104 4.89 -31.97 0.36
CA LYS A 104 5.05 -33.41 0.11
C LYS A 104 3.77 -34.19 0.41
N GLU A 105 3.07 -33.83 1.48
CA GLU A 105 1.82 -34.49 1.89
C GLU A 105 0.64 -34.19 0.93
N ASN A 106 0.72 -33.07 0.19
CA ASN A 106 -0.34 -32.60 -0.73
C ASN A 106 0.08 -32.56 -2.21
N ASP A 107 1.20 -33.20 -2.56
CA ASP A 107 1.75 -33.25 -3.93
C ASP A 107 1.94 -31.87 -4.60
N LEU A 108 2.44 -30.89 -3.84
CA LEU A 108 2.74 -29.55 -4.32
C LEU A 108 4.22 -29.42 -4.69
N GLY A 109 4.49 -28.65 -5.74
CA GLY A 109 5.83 -28.17 -6.08
C GLY A 109 6.23 -26.95 -5.25
N VAL A 110 7.49 -26.88 -4.84
CA VAL A 110 8.08 -25.77 -4.07
C VAL A 110 9.22 -25.12 -4.83
N TYR A 111 9.18 -23.79 -4.94
CA TYR A 111 10.34 -23.00 -5.36
C TYR A 111 11.06 -22.48 -4.12
N LEU A 112 12.31 -22.89 -3.93
CA LEU A 112 13.09 -22.50 -2.76
C LEU A 112 13.46 -21.01 -2.85
N PRO A 113 13.12 -20.18 -1.85
CA PRO A 113 13.52 -18.78 -1.86
C PRO A 113 14.99 -18.60 -1.48
N LEU A 114 15.54 -17.44 -1.84
CA LEU A 114 16.86 -17.00 -1.37
C LEU A 114 16.70 -15.94 -0.27
N GLN A 115 17.74 -15.13 -0.05
CA GLN A 115 17.73 -14.06 0.93
C GLN A 115 17.09 -12.76 0.41
N LEU A 116 16.67 -11.91 1.34
CA LEU A 116 16.28 -10.53 1.09
C LEU A 116 16.74 -9.62 2.24
N SER A 117 17.56 -8.61 1.91
CA SER A 117 17.71 -7.40 2.73
C SER A 117 16.92 -6.26 2.10
N GLU A 118 15.64 -6.14 2.47
CA GLU A 118 14.68 -5.27 1.76
C GLU A 118 15.13 -3.79 1.78
N ALA A 119 15.46 -3.26 2.96
CA ALA A 119 15.92 -1.87 3.10
C ALA A 119 17.24 -1.61 2.35
N SER A 120 18.23 -2.50 2.47
CA SER A 120 19.50 -2.34 1.75
C SER A 120 19.33 -2.47 0.24
N TRP A 121 18.43 -3.36 -0.21
CA TRP A 121 18.13 -3.57 -1.62
C TRP A 121 17.56 -2.31 -2.25
N PHE A 122 16.49 -1.74 -1.69
CA PHE A 122 15.90 -0.52 -2.24
C PHE A 122 16.84 0.68 -2.14
N GLN A 123 17.58 0.81 -1.03
CA GLN A 123 18.59 1.87 -0.92
C GLN A 123 19.68 1.76 -2.01
N ALA A 124 20.15 0.54 -2.31
CA ALA A 124 21.15 0.32 -3.35
C ALA A 124 20.57 0.48 -4.77
N LEU A 125 19.31 0.09 -4.98
CA LEU A 125 18.60 0.26 -6.25
C LEU A 125 18.37 1.74 -6.58
N TYR A 126 17.98 2.56 -5.60
CA TYR A 126 17.80 4.01 -5.77
C TYR A 126 19.13 4.76 -5.94
N ASP A 127 20.23 4.20 -5.46
CA ASP A 127 21.60 4.63 -5.78
C ASP A 127 22.09 4.09 -7.13
N HIS A 128 21.23 3.40 -7.91
CA HIS A 128 21.56 2.79 -9.20
C HIS A 128 22.81 1.88 -9.15
N PHE A 129 23.08 1.33 -7.97
CA PHE A 129 24.29 0.58 -7.65
C PHE A 129 25.60 1.32 -8.00
N GLU A 130 25.62 2.65 -7.90
CA GLU A 130 26.78 3.48 -8.25
C GLU A 130 27.84 3.48 -7.18
N SER A 131 27.45 3.62 -5.92
CA SER A 131 28.40 3.65 -4.81
C SER A 131 29.15 2.33 -4.67
N LYS A 132 30.36 2.42 -4.10
CA LYS A 132 31.19 1.24 -3.82
C LYS A 132 30.47 0.31 -2.83
N GLU A 133 29.73 0.89 -1.90
CA GLU A 133 28.90 0.23 -0.91
C GLU A 133 27.80 -0.60 -1.57
N SER A 134 27.03 0.00 -2.49
CA SER A 134 25.97 -0.69 -3.24
C SER A 134 26.50 -1.81 -4.15
N GLN A 135 27.65 -1.63 -4.81
CA GLN A 135 28.29 -2.69 -5.60
C GLN A 135 28.82 -3.84 -4.73
N ASN A 136 29.42 -3.52 -3.58
CA ASN A 136 29.84 -4.53 -2.63
C ASN A 136 28.63 -5.32 -2.10
N PHE A 137 27.52 -4.63 -1.83
CA PHE A 137 26.27 -5.26 -1.43
C PHE A 137 25.77 -6.25 -2.48
N LEU A 138 25.78 -5.93 -3.78
CA LEU A 138 25.39 -6.87 -4.84
C LEU A 138 26.26 -8.14 -4.82
N LYS A 139 27.59 -7.98 -4.81
CA LYS A 139 28.54 -9.10 -4.81
C LYS A 139 28.43 -9.98 -3.56
N GLN A 140 28.23 -9.37 -2.40
CA GLN A 140 28.02 -10.06 -1.14
C GLN A 140 26.69 -10.79 -1.13
N SER A 141 25.62 -10.16 -1.63
CA SER A 141 24.29 -10.78 -1.77
C SER A 141 24.33 -11.98 -2.72
N ALA A 142 25.09 -11.90 -3.81
CA ALA A 142 25.29 -13.01 -4.74
C ALA A 142 25.97 -14.20 -4.05
N THR A 143 27.07 -13.92 -3.36
CA THR A 143 27.81 -14.93 -2.58
C THR A 143 26.91 -15.56 -1.53
N PHE A 144 26.18 -14.75 -0.77
CA PHE A 144 25.32 -15.24 0.30
C PHE A 144 24.17 -16.09 -0.24
N SER A 145 23.53 -15.66 -1.33
CA SER A 145 22.45 -16.42 -1.99
C SER A 145 22.92 -17.79 -2.50
N ILE A 146 24.13 -17.87 -3.07
CA ILE A 146 24.76 -19.12 -3.47
C ILE A 146 24.96 -20.06 -2.27
N GLN A 147 25.47 -19.52 -1.17
CA GLN A 147 25.75 -20.31 0.04
C GLN A 147 24.48 -20.82 0.72
N ILE A 148 23.40 -20.03 0.72
CA ILE A 148 22.08 -20.44 1.20
C ILE A 148 21.51 -21.55 0.31
N ALA A 149 21.61 -21.42 -1.02
CA ALA A 149 21.14 -22.44 -1.95
C ALA A 149 21.86 -23.79 -1.75
N ASP A 150 23.19 -23.76 -1.57
CA ASP A 150 23.99 -24.96 -1.26
C ASP A 150 23.50 -25.64 0.03
N GLU A 151 23.33 -24.87 1.10
CA GLU A 151 22.93 -25.40 2.40
C GLU A 151 21.51 -25.99 2.37
N MET A 152 20.55 -25.28 1.76
CA MET A 152 19.18 -25.79 1.60
C MET A 152 19.15 -27.06 0.76
N MET A 153 19.90 -27.14 -0.35
CA MET A 153 19.96 -28.36 -1.17
C MET A 153 20.64 -29.52 -0.44
N GLN A 154 21.67 -29.25 0.36
CA GLN A 154 22.28 -30.27 1.21
C GLN A 154 21.29 -30.82 2.24
N GLN A 155 20.47 -29.95 2.82
CA GLN A 155 19.54 -30.32 3.89
C GLN A 155 18.26 -30.97 3.37
N TYR A 156 17.70 -30.46 2.28
CA TYR A 156 16.36 -30.80 1.80
C TYR A 156 16.34 -31.52 0.46
N GLY A 157 17.38 -31.36 -0.37
CA GLY A 157 17.40 -31.80 -1.76
C GLY A 157 17.18 -33.30 -1.94
N THR A 158 17.65 -34.14 -1.01
CA THR A 158 17.41 -35.60 -1.07
C THR A 158 15.97 -35.94 -0.67
N THR A 159 15.53 -35.46 0.49
CA THR A 159 14.23 -35.81 1.10
C THR A 159 13.02 -35.28 0.32
N TYR A 160 13.20 -34.13 -0.34
CA TYR A 160 12.16 -33.37 -1.04
C TYR A 160 12.46 -33.18 -2.53
N SER A 161 13.27 -34.07 -3.14
CA SER A 161 13.67 -34.00 -4.55
C SER A 161 12.49 -33.93 -5.54
N SER A 162 11.35 -34.56 -5.22
CA SER A 162 10.12 -34.48 -6.02
C SER A 162 9.36 -33.16 -5.85
N GLN A 163 9.48 -32.51 -4.69
CA GLN A 163 8.78 -31.27 -4.39
C GLN A 163 9.57 -30.06 -4.88
N ILE A 164 10.91 -30.05 -4.77
CA ILE A 164 11.73 -28.89 -5.15
C ILE A 164 11.74 -28.73 -6.68
N GLN A 165 11.00 -27.73 -7.18
CA GLN A 165 10.85 -27.45 -8.62
C GLN A 165 11.86 -26.41 -9.13
N GLY A 166 12.60 -25.76 -8.23
CA GLY A 166 13.46 -24.65 -8.61
C GLY A 166 13.76 -23.68 -7.47
N PHE A 167 14.18 -22.48 -7.85
CA PHE A 167 14.53 -21.39 -6.95
C PHE A 167 13.78 -20.11 -7.31
N TYR A 168 13.36 -19.35 -6.30
CA TYR A 168 12.80 -18.03 -6.44
C TYR A 168 13.83 -16.96 -6.04
N LEU A 169 14.01 -15.95 -6.89
CA LEU A 169 14.87 -14.79 -6.66
C LEU A 169 14.05 -13.66 -6.01
N PRO A 170 14.26 -13.32 -4.72
CA PRO A 170 13.39 -12.39 -4.00
C PRO A 170 13.64 -10.90 -4.28
N PHE A 171 14.77 -10.53 -4.91
CA PHE A 171 15.04 -9.12 -5.22
C PHE A 171 14.09 -8.62 -6.31
N GLU A 172 13.22 -7.70 -5.91
CA GLU A 172 12.21 -7.09 -6.76
C GLU A 172 12.79 -5.89 -7.49
N VAL A 173 12.61 -5.87 -8.81
CA VAL A 173 12.93 -4.72 -9.66
C VAL A 173 11.64 -4.21 -10.28
N ASP A 174 11.61 -2.93 -10.61
CA ASP A 174 10.46 -2.31 -11.26
C ASP A 174 10.80 -1.72 -12.62
N ASN A 175 9.76 -1.24 -13.30
CA ASN A 175 9.84 -0.58 -14.59
C ASN A 175 10.25 0.90 -14.50
N SER A 176 10.78 1.39 -13.37
CA SER A 176 11.10 2.81 -13.11
C SER A 176 12.55 3.07 -12.69
N ASN A 177 13.24 2.13 -12.05
CA ASN A 177 14.53 2.42 -11.40
C ASN A 177 15.76 1.78 -12.06
N LEU A 178 15.61 0.62 -12.72
CA LEU A 178 16.76 -0.19 -13.14
C LEU A 178 17.40 0.26 -14.47
N TYR A 179 16.78 1.19 -15.21
CA TYR A 179 17.27 1.60 -16.54
C TYR A 179 18.26 2.78 -16.51
N GLU A 180 18.59 3.31 -15.33
CA GLU A 180 19.47 4.47 -15.20
C GLU A 180 20.94 4.05 -15.08
N GLY A 181 21.81 4.79 -15.77
CA GLY A 181 23.26 4.57 -15.74
C GLY A 181 23.67 3.15 -16.13
N GLN A 182 24.42 2.49 -15.24
CA GLN A 182 24.87 1.10 -15.39
C GLN A 182 24.17 0.13 -14.42
N ALA A 183 23.03 0.53 -13.84
CA ALA A 183 22.36 -0.24 -12.79
C ALA A 183 22.02 -1.67 -13.26
N LEU A 184 21.46 -1.79 -14.47
CA LEU A 184 21.11 -3.08 -15.07
C LEU A 184 22.35 -3.97 -15.27
N GLU A 185 23.43 -3.42 -15.83
CA GLU A 185 24.67 -4.14 -16.09
C GLU A 185 25.28 -4.66 -14.80
N ARG A 186 25.36 -3.83 -13.76
CA ARG A 186 25.87 -4.23 -12.44
C ARG A 186 24.98 -5.29 -11.81
N PHE A 187 23.66 -5.15 -11.86
CA PHE A 187 22.76 -6.16 -11.33
C PHE A 187 22.90 -7.52 -12.05
N ILE A 188 23.06 -7.49 -13.38
CA ILE A 188 23.30 -8.70 -14.17
C ILE A 188 24.64 -9.34 -13.81
N GLU A 189 25.73 -8.57 -13.83
CA GLU A 189 27.11 -9.09 -13.70
C GLU A 189 27.46 -9.48 -12.28
N GLU A 190 27.02 -8.68 -11.30
CA GLU A 190 27.44 -8.83 -9.91
C GLU A 190 26.49 -9.72 -9.11
N TYR A 191 25.24 -9.87 -9.53
CA TYR A 191 24.23 -10.69 -8.84
C TYR A 191 23.60 -11.79 -9.70
N LEU A 192 22.84 -11.45 -10.74
CA LEU A 192 22.02 -12.44 -11.44
C LEU A 192 22.84 -13.52 -12.13
N GLN A 193 23.89 -13.16 -12.86
CA GLN A 193 24.72 -14.12 -13.59
C GLN A 193 25.44 -15.11 -12.65
N PRO A 194 26.19 -14.69 -11.61
CA PRO A 194 26.84 -15.64 -10.71
C PRO A 194 25.84 -16.54 -9.99
N VAL A 195 24.74 -15.96 -9.47
CA VAL A 195 23.71 -16.74 -8.76
C VAL A 195 23.05 -17.75 -9.69
N THR A 196 22.49 -17.31 -10.81
CA THR A 196 21.70 -18.18 -11.70
C THR A 196 22.57 -19.28 -12.34
N THR A 197 23.84 -19.00 -12.63
CA THR A 197 24.81 -19.99 -13.10
C THR A 197 25.03 -21.09 -12.06
N HIS A 198 25.14 -20.72 -10.79
CA HIS A 198 25.31 -21.67 -9.69
C HIS A 198 24.05 -22.51 -9.47
N LEU A 199 22.88 -21.88 -9.41
CA LEU A 199 21.59 -22.55 -9.24
C LEU A 199 21.32 -23.57 -10.35
N ARG A 200 21.67 -23.25 -11.61
CA ARG A 200 21.58 -24.18 -12.74
C ARG A 200 22.47 -25.42 -12.56
N LYS A 201 23.65 -25.29 -11.93
CA LYS A 201 24.51 -26.44 -11.60
C LYS A 201 23.91 -27.29 -10.49
N LEU A 202 23.33 -26.65 -9.46
CA LEU A 202 22.69 -27.34 -8.33
C LEU A 202 21.45 -28.12 -8.73
N LEU A 203 20.62 -27.55 -9.62
CA LEU A 203 19.39 -28.17 -10.07
C LEU A 203 19.20 -27.98 -11.58
N PRO A 204 19.86 -28.79 -12.43
CA PRO A 204 19.88 -28.60 -13.89
C PRO A 204 18.51 -28.51 -14.55
N LYS A 205 17.51 -29.20 -14.00
CA LYS A 205 16.13 -29.22 -14.50
C LYS A 205 15.18 -28.27 -13.77
N GLY A 206 15.62 -27.65 -12.68
CA GLY A 206 14.81 -26.71 -11.91
C GLY A 206 14.63 -25.39 -12.65
N ARG A 207 13.50 -24.72 -12.40
CA ARG A 207 13.29 -23.36 -12.92
C ARG A 207 13.89 -22.33 -11.97
N ILE A 208 14.49 -21.27 -12.52
CA ILE A 208 14.85 -20.08 -11.77
C ILE A 208 13.83 -18.99 -12.08
N ILE A 209 13.06 -18.58 -11.07
CA ILE A 209 11.90 -17.69 -11.24
C ILE A 209 12.12 -16.35 -10.52
N THR A 210 11.61 -15.27 -11.12
CA THR A 210 11.65 -13.91 -10.54
C THR A 210 10.30 -13.22 -10.72
N SER A 211 9.94 -12.35 -9.77
CA SER A 211 8.64 -11.68 -9.71
C SER A 211 8.78 -10.16 -9.60
N PRO A 212 9.23 -9.47 -10.66
CA PRO A 212 9.38 -8.01 -10.66
C PRO A 212 8.02 -7.30 -10.65
N LEU A 213 8.00 -6.00 -10.41
CA LEU A 213 6.77 -5.21 -10.31
C LEU A 213 6.54 -4.35 -11.56
N ILE A 214 5.30 -4.33 -12.05
CA ILE A 214 4.86 -3.42 -13.10
C ILE A 214 4.07 -2.28 -12.45
N TYR A 215 4.61 -1.07 -12.43
CA TYR A 215 3.84 0.13 -12.12
C TYR A 215 3.19 0.67 -13.39
N THR A 216 1.87 0.49 -13.53
CA THR A 216 1.13 1.04 -14.68
C THR A 216 0.56 2.42 -14.41
N ASN A 217 0.38 2.76 -13.14
CA ASN A 217 -0.11 4.05 -12.71
C ASN A 217 -1.50 4.40 -13.27
N LEU A 218 -2.32 3.36 -13.51
CA LEU A 218 -3.63 3.43 -14.17
C LEU A 218 -3.61 4.05 -15.58
N VAL A 219 -2.44 4.09 -16.22
CA VAL A 219 -2.23 4.61 -17.57
C VAL A 219 -1.74 3.49 -18.47
N LYS A 220 -2.18 3.51 -19.74
CA LYS A 220 -1.67 2.57 -20.74
C LYS A 220 -0.18 2.83 -21.01
N PRO A 221 0.65 1.79 -21.20
CA PRO A 221 2.07 1.99 -21.45
C PRO A 221 2.30 2.74 -22.76
N SER A 222 3.29 3.64 -22.77
CA SER A 222 3.81 4.20 -24.01
C SER A 222 4.72 3.20 -24.74
N GLU A 223 5.01 3.43 -26.02
CA GLU A 223 5.99 2.63 -26.76
C GLU A 223 7.38 2.65 -26.09
N ASN A 224 7.75 3.76 -25.47
CA ASN A 224 9.01 3.90 -24.75
C ASN A 224 9.04 3.02 -23.49
N ASP A 225 7.95 2.97 -22.74
CA ASP A 225 7.83 2.13 -21.52
C ASP A 225 7.98 0.65 -21.88
N LEU A 226 7.27 0.21 -22.93
CA LEU A 226 7.34 -1.15 -23.45
C LEU A 226 8.75 -1.48 -23.98
N SER A 227 9.39 -0.55 -24.68
CA SER A 227 10.74 -0.72 -25.23
C SER A 227 11.78 -0.89 -24.13
N LYS A 228 11.76 -0.02 -23.11
CA LYS A 228 12.68 -0.08 -21.96
C LYS A 228 12.53 -1.41 -21.22
N TRP A 229 11.30 -1.78 -20.85
CA TRP A 229 11.03 -3.02 -20.13
C TRP A 229 11.47 -4.26 -20.91
N ASN A 230 11.08 -4.36 -22.18
CA ASN A 230 11.40 -5.52 -23.01
C ASN A 230 12.90 -5.61 -23.32
N THR A 231 13.58 -4.49 -23.51
CA THR A 231 15.04 -4.46 -23.72
C THR A 231 15.78 -4.94 -22.47
N MET A 232 15.37 -4.44 -21.30
CA MET A 232 15.93 -4.84 -20.01
C MET A 232 15.82 -6.36 -19.79
N TRP A 233 14.61 -6.93 -19.89
CA TRP A 233 14.41 -8.35 -19.65
C TRP A 233 15.02 -9.24 -20.73
N ARG A 234 15.03 -8.81 -21.99
CA ARG A 234 15.75 -9.54 -23.04
C ARG A 234 17.25 -9.60 -22.76
N ASN A 235 17.84 -8.51 -22.24
CA ASN A 235 19.24 -8.48 -21.82
C ASN A 235 19.51 -9.45 -20.66
N VAL A 236 18.64 -9.45 -19.64
CA VAL A 236 18.69 -10.41 -18.53
C VAL A 236 18.67 -11.86 -19.05
N PHE A 237 17.71 -12.22 -19.90
CA PHE A 237 17.59 -13.59 -20.43
C PHE A 237 18.76 -14.01 -21.33
N PHE A 238 19.32 -13.06 -22.08
CA PHE A 238 20.46 -13.28 -22.94
C PHE A 238 21.72 -13.65 -22.14
N ARG A 239 21.87 -13.09 -20.92
CA ARG A 239 23.10 -13.17 -20.11
C ARG A 239 23.02 -14.09 -18.89
N THR A 240 21.83 -14.50 -18.48
CA THR A 240 21.59 -15.23 -17.22
C THR A 240 20.72 -16.47 -17.41
N GLU A 241 20.73 -17.38 -16.43
CA GLU A 241 19.96 -18.64 -16.47
C GLU A 241 18.51 -18.53 -15.96
N VAL A 242 17.96 -17.32 -15.81
CA VAL A 242 16.56 -17.09 -15.37
C VAL A 242 15.57 -17.69 -16.36
N ASP A 243 14.60 -18.50 -15.90
CA ASP A 243 13.68 -19.23 -16.77
C ASP A 243 12.26 -18.65 -16.80
N THR A 244 11.92 -17.79 -15.85
CA THR A 244 10.54 -17.31 -15.71
C THR A 244 10.54 -15.85 -15.32
N LEU A 245 9.87 -15.04 -16.12
CA LEU A 245 9.42 -13.70 -15.74
C LEU A 245 7.98 -13.83 -15.25
N MET A 246 7.72 -13.45 -14.00
CA MET A 246 6.41 -13.53 -13.38
C MET A 246 6.03 -12.18 -12.77
N PRO A 247 5.72 -11.16 -13.58
CA PRO A 247 5.52 -9.83 -13.04
C PRO A 247 4.34 -9.78 -12.07
N GLN A 248 4.49 -9.06 -10.96
CA GLN A 248 3.39 -8.59 -10.13
C GLN A 248 2.52 -7.67 -10.98
N ASP A 249 1.23 -7.96 -11.05
CA ASP A 249 0.31 -7.23 -11.94
C ASP A 249 -0.02 -5.82 -11.43
N GLY A 250 0.31 -5.49 -10.18
CA GLY A 250 0.07 -4.19 -9.56
C GLY A 250 -1.40 -3.93 -9.24
N ALA A 251 -2.28 -4.93 -9.44
CA ALA A 251 -3.70 -4.75 -9.24
C ALA A 251 -4.07 -4.71 -7.76
N GLY A 252 -3.35 -5.42 -6.89
CA GLY A 252 -3.58 -5.40 -5.44
C GLY A 252 -3.03 -4.13 -4.80
N TRP A 253 -1.91 -3.62 -5.33
CA TRP A 253 -1.39 -2.28 -5.04
C TRP A 253 -2.28 -1.16 -5.62
N GLU A 254 -3.27 -1.52 -6.43
CA GLU A 254 -4.22 -0.64 -7.12
C GLU A 254 -3.56 0.34 -8.10
N SER A 255 -2.35 0.03 -8.56
CA SER A 255 -1.68 0.78 -9.62
C SER A 255 -2.05 0.30 -11.01
N ALA A 256 -2.78 -0.81 -11.13
CA ALA A 256 -3.24 -1.39 -12.39
C ALA A 256 -4.65 -1.97 -12.32
N THR A 257 -5.27 -2.11 -13.49
CA THR A 257 -6.54 -2.82 -13.69
C THR A 257 -6.47 -3.62 -14.99
N ALA A 258 -7.41 -4.54 -15.16
CA ALA A 258 -7.62 -5.29 -16.40
C ALA A 258 -7.56 -4.44 -17.69
N ASP A 259 -7.91 -3.16 -17.63
CA ASP A 259 -7.96 -2.27 -18.79
C ASP A 259 -6.55 -1.88 -19.31
N GLN A 260 -5.50 -1.99 -18.47
CA GLN A 260 -4.10 -1.72 -18.87
C GLN A 260 -3.25 -2.99 -18.99
N LEU A 261 -3.60 -4.08 -18.30
CA LEU A 261 -2.73 -5.26 -18.18
C LEU A 261 -2.42 -5.93 -19.52
N GLY A 262 -3.41 -6.07 -20.41
CA GLY A 262 -3.19 -6.69 -21.73
C GLY A 262 -2.17 -5.94 -22.59
N ASP A 263 -2.12 -4.60 -22.50
CA ASP A 263 -1.19 -3.76 -23.27
C ASP A 263 0.27 -3.96 -22.83
N TRP A 264 0.49 -4.33 -21.56
CA TRP A 264 1.79 -4.70 -21.02
C TRP A 264 2.18 -6.14 -21.37
N TYR A 265 1.28 -7.10 -21.16
CA TYR A 265 1.58 -8.52 -21.25
C TYR A 265 1.77 -9.04 -22.69
N LYS A 266 1.06 -8.45 -23.68
CA LYS A 266 1.21 -8.86 -25.08
C LYS A 266 2.65 -8.65 -25.60
N PRO A 267 3.25 -7.46 -25.52
CA PRO A 267 4.65 -7.25 -25.88
C PRO A 267 5.64 -8.10 -25.08
N MET A 268 5.36 -8.39 -23.81
CA MET A 268 6.20 -9.29 -23.00
C MET A 268 6.22 -10.71 -23.56
N ALA A 269 5.07 -11.26 -23.97
CA ALA A 269 5.00 -12.59 -24.59
C ALA A 269 5.81 -12.66 -25.91
N GLU A 270 5.78 -11.58 -26.70
CA GLU A 270 6.62 -11.46 -27.90
C GLU A 270 8.11 -11.40 -27.55
N MET A 271 8.47 -10.66 -26.49
CA MET A 271 9.84 -10.60 -25.97
C MET A 271 10.33 -11.97 -25.51
N ILE A 272 9.53 -12.75 -24.77
CA ILE A 272 9.86 -14.12 -24.36
C ILE A 272 10.13 -15.02 -25.58
N THR A 273 9.32 -14.90 -26.63
CA THR A 273 9.51 -15.65 -27.87
C THR A 273 10.87 -15.34 -28.50
N LYS A 274 11.25 -14.06 -28.56
CA LYS A 274 12.55 -13.61 -29.07
C LYS A 274 13.71 -14.10 -28.18
N SER A 275 13.58 -13.99 -26.86
CA SER A 275 14.60 -14.46 -25.92
C SER A 275 14.84 -15.97 -26.01
N ASN A 276 13.79 -16.77 -26.23
CA ASN A 276 13.94 -18.20 -26.47
C ASN A 276 14.66 -18.49 -27.81
N ALA A 277 14.41 -17.71 -28.86
CA ALA A 277 15.16 -17.81 -30.10
C ALA A 277 16.65 -17.45 -29.90
N ASP A 278 16.94 -16.40 -29.12
CA ASP A 278 18.31 -16.01 -28.78
C ASP A 278 19.03 -17.13 -28.02
N ARG A 279 18.39 -17.72 -27.01
CA ARG A 279 18.95 -18.87 -26.28
C ARG A 279 19.22 -20.07 -27.18
N LYS A 280 18.33 -20.35 -28.13
CA LYS A 280 18.52 -21.42 -29.11
C LYS A 280 19.80 -21.21 -29.92
N MET A 281 20.07 -19.97 -30.36
CA MET A 281 21.30 -19.63 -31.09
C MET A 281 22.55 -19.75 -30.22
N GLN A 282 22.43 -19.54 -28.90
CA GLN A 282 23.49 -19.74 -27.92
C GLN A 282 23.68 -21.21 -27.49
N GLY A 283 22.88 -22.15 -28.01
CA GLY A 283 22.92 -23.57 -27.59
C GLY A 283 22.38 -23.82 -26.18
N ARG A 284 21.53 -22.92 -25.65
CA ARG A 284 20.95 -22.98 -24.30
C ARG A 284 19.50 -23.45 -24.34
N SER A 285 18.96 -23.81 -23.17
CA SER A 285 17.57 -24.24 -23.03
C SER A 285 16.57 -23.13 -23.41
N THR A 286 15.55 -23.48 -24.20
CA THR A 286 14.51 -22.57 -24.71
C THR A 286 13.21 -22.67 -23.91
N ASN A 287 13.34 -22.60 -22.58
CA ASN A 287 12.27 -22.81 -21.61
C ASN A 287 11.86 -21.51 -20.89
N ILE A 288 12.18 -20.34 -21.44
CA ILE A 288 11.75 -19.09 -20.84
C ILE A 288 10.23 -19.00 -20.93
N GLU A 289 9.56 -18.75 -19.82
CA GLU A 289 8.11 -18.59 -19.74
C GLU A 289 7.72 -17.23 -19.14
N LEU A 290 6.59 -16.71 -19.61
CA LEU A 290 5.89 -15.60 -18.96
C LEU A 290 4.79 -16.17 -18.09
N TRP A 291 4.84 -15.88 -16.80
CA TRP A 291 3.78 -16.15 -15.83
C TRP A 291 3.18 -14.81 -15.37
N ASN A 292 2.03 -14.86 -14.70
CA ASN A 292 1.45 -13.71 -14.00
C ASN A 292 1.59 -13.93 -12.49
N ASN A 293 1.89 -12.87 -11.75
CA ASN A 293 1.61 -12.82 -10.32
C ASN A 293 0.39 -11.91 -10.08
N PRO A 294 -0.84 -12.46 -10.14
CA PRO A 294 -2.02 -11.69 -9.83
C PRO A 294 -2.08 -11.45 -8.32
N GLU A 295 -2.03 -10.19 -7.93
CA GLU A 295 -2.13 -9.82 -6.52
C GLU A 295 -3.57 -10.04 -6.03
N SER A 296 -3.75 -10.93 -5.04
CA SER A 296 -5.08 -11.24 -4.49
C SER A 296 -5.45 -10.38 -3.28
N TYR A 297 -4.61 -9.41 -2.91
CA TYR A 297 -4.87 -8.44 -1.85
C TYR A 297 -5.46 -7.13 -2.40
N SER A 298 -5.97 -6.26 -1.52
CA SER A 298 -6.33 -4.87 -1.87
C SER A 298 -5.83 -3.93 -0.79
N MET A 299 -5.16 -2.85 -1.20
CA MET A 299 -4.65 -1.84 -0.27
C MET A 299 -5.69 -0.86 0.27
N THR A 300 -6.83 -0.66 -0.39
CA THR A 300 -7.75 0.45 -0.06
C THR A 300 -8.96 0.03 0.77
N GLY A 301 -8.93 -1.16 1.37
CA GLY A 301 -9.95 -1.53 2.34
C GLY A 301 -9.92 -2.97 2.81
N SER A 302 -10.37 -3.90 1.97
CA SER A 302 -10.76 -5.24 2.42
C SER A 302 -9.61 -6.22 2.64
N ASN A 303 -8.35 -5.81 2.47
CA ASN A 303 -7.12 -6.62 2.50
C ASN A 303 -7.09 -7.79 1.48
N THR A 304 -8.23 -8.14 0.89
CA THR A 304 -8.43 -9.20 -0.09
C THR A 304 -9.23 -8.64 -1.26
N MET A 305 -8.71 -8.83 -2.46
CA MET A 305 -9.39 -8.45 -3.69
C MET A 305 -10.64 -9.29 -3.89
N ASP A 306 -11.76 -8.66 -4.27
CA ASP A 306 -12.96 -9.40 -4.64
C ASP A 306 -12.71 -10.30 -5.86
N ILE A 307 -13.39 -11.46 -5.89
CA ILE A 307 -13.15 -12.47 -6.92
C ILE A 307 -13.51 -11.96 -8.31
N GLY A 308 -14.52 -11.09 -8.46
CA GLY A 308 -14.86 -10.46 -9.73
C GLY A 308 -13.70 -9.65 -10.31
N ARG A 309 -13.06 -8.82 -9.50
CA ARG A 309 -11.89 -8.02 -9.90
C ARG A 309 -10.67 -8.90 -10.16
N LEU A 310 -10.38 -9.87 -9.29
CA LEU A 310 -9.26 -10.80 -9.47
C LEU A 310 -9.38 -11.56 -10.80
N GLU A 311 -10.55 -12.15 -11.06
CA GLU A 311 -10.82 -12.87 -12.32
C GLU A 311 -10.73 -11.96 -13.54
N LYS A 312 -11.26 -10.73 -13.47
CA LYS A 312 -11.16 -9.76 -14.58
C LYS A 312 -9.70 -9.44 -14.91
N ASN A 313 -8.84 -9.26 -13.90
CA ASN A 313 -7.41 -8.99 -14.10
C ASN A 313 -6.70 -10.20 -14.70
N MET A 314 -6.95 -11.40 -14.16
CA MET A 314 -6.40 -12.64 -14.67
C MET A 314 -6.81 -12.90 -16.13
N GLN A 315 -8.07 -12.64 -16.49
CA GLN A 315 -8.59 -12.80 -17.86
C GLN A 315 -7.91 -11.88 -18.87
N ALA A 316 -7.57 -10.65 -18.47
CA ALA A 316 -6.86 -9.71 -19.35
C ALA A 316 -5.46 -10.19 -19.73
N VAL A 317 -4.86 -11.05 -18.89
CA VAL A 317 -3.48 -11.53 -19.02
C VAL A 317 -3.38 -12.97 -19.51
N ASP A 318 -4.39 -13.80 -19.25
CA ASP A 318 -4.42 -15.23 -19.53
C ASP A 318 -3.95 -15.63 -20.94
N PRO A 319 -4.30 -14.91 -22.04
CA PRO A 319 -3.84 -15.26 -23.38
C PRO A 319 -2.31 -15.20 -23.58
N TYR A 320 -1.59 -14.51 -22.69
CA TYR A 320 -0.16 -14.21 -22.83
C TYR A 320 0.72 -15.03 -21.89
N VAL A 321 0.14 -15.69 -20.89
CA VAL A 321 0.90 -16.34 -19.80
C VAL A 321 0.71 -17.85 -19.79
N LYS A 322 1.67 -18.57 -19.20
CA LYS A 322 1.61 -20.02 -19.01
C LYS A 322 1.03 -20.44 -17.66
N ARG A 323 1.05 -19.53 -16.69
CA ARG A 323 0.66 -19.81 -15.31
C ARG A 323 0.35 -18.52 -14.57
N GLN A 324 -0.49 -18.60 -13.54
CA GLN A 324 -0.77 -17.51 -12.62
C GLN A 324 -0.43 -17.97 -11.19
N ILE A 325 0.47 -17.28 -10.48
CA ILE A 325 0.86 -17.60 -9.10
C ILE A 325 0.63 -16.37 -8.24
N SER A 326 -0.32 -16.42 -7.32
CA SER A 326 -0.77 -15.22 -6.61
C SER A 326 0.07 -14.92 -5.36
N PHE A 327 0.44 -13.65 -5.20
CA PHE A 327 0.73 -13.07 -3.90
C PHE A 327 -0.60 -12.57 -3.27
N SER A 328 -1.12 -13.18 -2.21
CA SER A 328 -0.53 -14.31 -1.46
C SER A 328 -1.59 -15.17 -0.75
N ALA A 329 -1.16 -16.31 -0.19
CA ALA A 329 -2.00 -17.16 0.65
C ALA A 329 -2.63 -16.39 1.84
N HIS A 330 -1.95 -15.35 2.34
CA HIS A 330 -2.40 -14.52 3.45
C HIS A 330 -3.69 -13.73 3.17
N SER A 331 -3.98 -13.50 1.89
CA SER A 331 -5.15 -12.72 1.44
C SER A 331 -6.28 -13.59 0.93
N LEU A 332 -5.99 -14.75 0.33
CA LEU A 332 -7.06 -15.58 -0.26
C LEU A 332 -7.34 -16.88 0.49
N MET A 333 -6.40 -17.43 1.26
CA MET A 333 -6.60 -18.74 1.89
C MET A 333 -7.28 -18.61 3.26
N PRO A 334 -8.20 -19.53 3.61
CA PRO A 334 -8.85 -19.51 4.92
C PRO A 334 -7.82 -19.72 6.03
N MET A 335 -7.72 -18.73 6.93
CA MET A 335 -6.87 -18.80 8.12
C MET A 335 -7.49 -17.96 9.23
N SER A 336 -7.56 -18.51 10.45
CA SER A 336 -8.14 -17.81 11.61
C SER A 336 -7.28 -16.63 12.05
N GLU A 337 -7.93 -15.56 12.51
CA GLU A 337 -7.28 -14.38 13.11
C GLU A 337 -6.51 -14.66 14.41
N GLU A 338 -6.68 -15.84 15.02
CA GLU A 338 -5.83 -16.32 16.11
C GLU A 338 -4.36 -16.43 15.70
N TYR A 339 -4.09 -16.58 14.40
CA TYR A 339 -2.74 -16.67 13.84
C TYR A 339 -2.33 -15.36 13.15
N LEU A 340 -1.02 -15.10 13.16
CA LEU A 340 -0.43 -14.00 12.39
C LEU A 340 -0.84 -14.09 10.90
N ALA A 341 -1.07 -12.94 10.27
CA ALA A 341 -1.59 -12.82 8.90
C ALA A 341 -2.89 -13.58 8.59
N GLY A 342 -3.56 -14.18 9.60
CA GLY A 342 -4.88 -14.77 9.47
C GLY A 342 -5.97 -13.71 9.42
N GLN A 343 -7.02 -14.00 8.64
CA GLN A 343 -8.17 -13.12 8.39
C GLN A 343 -9.44 -13.96 8.26
N ASP A 344 -10.42 -13.72 9.12
CA ASP A 344 -11.62 -14.58 9.21
C ASP A 344 -12.52 -14.47 7.97
N ASN A 345 -12.38 -13.37 7.23
CA ASN A 345 -13.09 -13.12 5.97
C ASN A 345 -12.54 -13.92 4.79
N ASN A 346 -11.27 -14.38 4.82
CA ASN A 346 -10.68 -15.12 3.70
C ASN A 346 -11.46 -16.40 3.36
N ALA A 347 -12.14 -17.01 4.33
CA ALA A 347 -12.99 -18.17 4.08
C ALA A 347 -14.10 -17.88 3.06
N ALA A 348 -14.67 -16.67 3.06
CA ALA A 348 -15.69 -16.26 2.10
C ALA A 348 -15.09 -16.04 0.70
N TYR A 349 -13.94 -15.37 0.61
CA TYR A 349 -13.21 -15.14 -0.65
C TYR A 349 -12.72 -16.45 -1.28
N TYR A 350 -12.12 -17.34 -0.49
CA TYR A 350 -11.74 -18.69 -0.95
C TYR A 350 -12.94 -19.48 -1.48
N SER A 351 -14.05 -19.49 -0.74
CA SER A 351 -15.27 -20.18 -1.16
C SER A 351 -15.84 -19.59 -2.45
N ALA A 352 -15.82 -18.27 -2.58
CA ALA A 352 -16.23 -17.58 -3.79
C ALA A 352 -15.33 -17.92 -4.99
N TYR A 353 -14.02 -18.00 -4.77
CA TYR A 353 -13.04 -18.41 -5.77
C TYR A 353 -13.29 -19.84 -6.26
N VAL A 354 -13.30 -20.82 -5.34
CA VAL A 354 -13.50 -22.24 -5.66
C VAL A 354 -14.84 -22.47 -6.36
N GLU A 355 -15.91 -21.82 -5.90
CA GLU A 355 -17.22 -21.91 -6.54
C GLU A 355 -17.21 -21.32 -7.95
N SER A 356 -16.58 -20.15 -8.15
CA SER A 356 -16.50 -19.51 -9.47
C SER A 356 -15.74 -20.38 -10.46
N GLN A 357 -14.63 -20.98 -10.02
CA GLN A 357 -13.85 -21.93 -10.82
C GLN A 357 -14.67 -23.19 -11.17
N ARG A 358 -15.43 -23.73 -10.21
CA ARG A 358 -16.28 -24.91 -10.41
C ARG A 358 -17.40 -24.69 -11.42
N ILE A 359 -18.02 -23.50 -11.44
CA ILE A 359 -19.15 -23.20 -12.32
C ILE A 359 -18.74 -22.50 -13.64
N GLY A 360 -17.50 -22.00 -13.71
CA GLY A 360 -16.95 -21.36 -14.91
C GLY A 360 -17.32 -19.88 -15.10
N TYR A 361 -17.84 -19.21 -14.07
CA TYR A 361 -18.13 -17.78 -14.07
C TYR A 361 -18.23 -17.24 -12.64
N VAL A 362 -18.12 -15.93 -12.45
CA VAL A 362 -18.31 -15.27 -11.15
C VAL A 362 -19.82 -15.01 -10.92
N PRO A 363 -20.47 -15.64 -9.92
CA PRO A 363 -21.88 -15.41 -9.63
C PRO A 363 -22.24 -13.96 -9.34
N THR A 364 -23.32 -13.49 -9.96
CA THR A 364 -24.04 -12.30 -9.49
C THR A 364 -25.05 -12.69 -8.42
N LYS A 365 -24.85 -12.20 -7.20
CA LYS A 365 -25.74 -12.43 -6.05
C LYS A 365 -26.35 -11.12 -5.56
N LEU A 366 -27.56 -11.21 -5.04
CA LEU A 366 -28.18 -10.06 -4.37
C LEU A 366 -27.53 -9.89 -2.99
N VAL A 367 -26.86 -8.76 -2.80
CA VAL A 367 -26.36 -8.33 -1.49
C VAL A 367 -27.43 -7.46 -0.81
N LYS A 368 -27.70 -7.72 0.46
CA LYS A 368 -28.70 -6.97 1.22
C LYS A 368 -28.22 -5.53 1.43
N LYS A 369 -29.13 -4.57 1.26
CA LYS A 369 -28.88 -3.16 1.56
C LYS A 369 -28.55 -3.01 3.05
N PRO A 370 -27.43 -2.34 3.42
CA PRO A 370 -27.06 -2.18 4.82
C PRO A 370 -28.06 -1.29 5.56
N THR A 371 -28.18 -1.50 6.87
CA THR A 371 -28.86 -0.56 7.76
C THR A 371 -27.83 0.48 8.18
N VAL A 372 -28.11 1.75 7.89
CA VAL A 372 -27.17 2.84 8.16
C VAL A 372 -27.89 3.96 8.90
N THR A 373 -27.28 4.40 9.99
CA THR A 373 -27.56 5.69 10.63
C THR A 373 -26.34 6.57 10.51
N TYR A 374 -26.51 7.88 10.54
CA TYR A 374 -25.39 8.80 10.58
C TYR A 374 -25.64 9.90 11.60
N GLU A 375 -24.56 10.50 12.08
CA GLU A 375 -24.57 11.70 12.91
C GLU A 375 -23.49 12.68 12.42
N VAL A 376 -23.75 13.97 12.58
CA VAL A 376 -22.76 15.02 12.32
C VAL A 376 -22.10 15.38 13.66
N LYS A 377 -20.80 15.06 13.80
CA LYS A 377 -19.98 15.44 14.95
C LYS A 377 -19.17 16.69 14.65
N ASP A 378 -18.97 17.50 15.68
CA ASP A 378 -18.10 18.69 15.64
C ASP A 378 -18.41 19.61 14.45
N LYS A 379 -19.69 19.65 14.04
CA LYS A 379 -20.27 20.42 12.93
C LYS A 379 -19.87 20.01 11.51
N ASN A 380 -18.75 19.33 11.29
CA ASN A 380 -18.25 19.01 9.95
C ASN A 380 -17.68 17.60 9.76
N ASN A 381 -17.85 16.69 10.73
CA ASN A 381 -17.49 15.29 10.60
C ASN A 381 -18.77 14.44 10.46
N VAL A 382 -18.90 13.71 9.36
CA VAL A 382 -20.06 12.81 9.16
C VAL A 382 -19.66 11.40 9.58
N VAL A 383 -20.28 10.90 10.64
CA VAL A 383 -20.01 9.58 11.20
C VAL A 383 -21.16 8.64 10.83
N PHE A 384 -20.86 7.62 10.03
CA PHE A 384 -21.79 6.57 9.64
C PHE A 384 -21.63 5.37 10.58
N HIS A 385 -22.75 4.89 11.09
CA HIS A 385 -22.87 3.62 11.79
C HIS A 385 -23.59 2.63 10.87
N VAL A 386 -22.85 1.63 10.41
CA VAL A 386 -23.31 0.63 9.45
C VAL A 386 -23.54 -0.67 10.21
N THR A 387 -24.80 -1.10 10.32
CA THR A 387 -25.16 -2.36 10.98
C THR A 387 -25.19 -3.49 9.97
N ARG A 388 -24.58 -4.61 10.35
CA ARG A 388 -24.52 -5.85 9.56
C ARG A 388 -25.92 -6.43 9.36
N VAL A 389 -26.21 -6.89 8.14
CA VAL A 389 -27.54 -7.40 7.74
C VAL A 389 -27.50 -8.79 7.09
N GLY A 390 -26.31 -9.37 6.93
CA GLY A 390 -26.10 -10.71 6.41
C GLY A 390 -24.64 -11.14 6.34
N GLU A 391 -24.31 -11.86 5.26
CA GLU A 391 -23.01 -12.48 5.00
C GLU A 391 -22.11 -11.61 4.11
N GLU A 392 -22.35 -10.30 4.06
CA GLU A 392 -21.44 -9.36 3.41
C GLU A 392 -20.02 -9.46 3.99
N THR A 393 -19.02 -9.26 3.13
CA THR A 393 -17.61 -9.27 3.52
C THR A 393 -17.06 -7.87 3.77
N GLY A 394 -17.80 -6.83 3.39
CA GLY A 394 -17.41 -5.45 3.65
C GLY A 394 -18.46 -4.41 3.29
N TYR A 395 -18.04 -3.16 3.39
CA TYR A 395 -18.82 -1.99 2.97
C TYR A 395 -17.95 -1.01 2.21
N VAL A 396 -18.56 -0.28 1.29
CA VAL A 396 -17.93 0.82 0.56
C VAL A 396 -18.79 2.06 0.68
N ILE A 397 -18.13 3.19 0.94
CA ILE A 397 -18.77 4.50 1.03
C ILE A 397 -18.29 5.40 -0.11
N TYR A 398 -19.24 6.08 -0.74
CA TYR A 398 -18.98 7.12 -1.72
C TYR A 398 -19.57 8.44 -1.24
N ARG A 399 -18.86 9.52 -1.57
CA ARG A 399 -19.33 10.89 -1.43
C ARG A 399 -19.53 11.47 -2.83
N THR A 400 -20.64 12.15 -3.04
CA THR A 400 -20.85 13.01 -4.19
C THR A 400 -20.87 14.45 -3.69
N ILE A 401 -19.93 15.25 -4.17
CA ILE A 401 -19.80 16.67 -3.88
C ILE A 401 -19.64 17.40 -5.23
N ASN A 402 -20.42 18.46 -5.45
CA ASN A 402 -20.43 19.22 -6.71
C ASN A 402 -20.63 18.32 -7.96
N GLY A 403 -21.47 17.28 -7.84
CA GLY A 403 -21.74 16.32 -8.92
C GLY A 403 -20.62 15.30 -9.18
N LYS A 404 -19.45 15.41 -8.52
CA LYS A 404 -18.36 14.43 -8.63
C LYS A 404 -18.49 13.39 -7.52
N ARG A 405 -18.61 12.12 -7.92
CA ARG A 405 -18.64 10.96 -7.03
C ARG A 405 -17.22 10.46 -6.77
N ILE A 406 -16.86 10.28 -5.50
CA ILE A 406 -15.54 9.79 -5.04
C ILE A 406 -15.73 8.63 -4.06
N LYS A 407 -14.88 7.59 -4.14
CA LYS A 407 -14.81 6.53 -3.13
C LYS A 407 -14.09 7.12 -1.92
N LEU A 408 -14.73 7.13 -0.76
CA LEU A 408 -14.09 7.60 0.48
C LEU A 408 -13.30 6.48 1.13
N LYS A 409 -13.93 5.31 1.30
CA LYS A 409 -13.36 4.19 2.03
C LYS A 409 -14.04 2.89 1.65
N GLU A 410 -13.29 1.80 1.75
CA GLU A 410 -13.82 0.45 1.84
C GLU A 410 -13.33 -0.18 3.14
N ILE A 411 -14.19 -0.96 3.79
CA ILE A 411 -13.89 -1.61 5.07
C ILE A 411 -14.33 -3.06 5.07
N ASN A 412 -13.63 -3.89 5.84
CA ASN A 412 -14.03 -5.27 6.10
C ASN A 412 -15.18 -5.36 7.10
N ALA A 413 -16.09 -6.30 6.85
CA ALA A 413 -17.16 -6.65 7.78
C ALA A 413 -16.68 -7.80 8.69
N GLU A 414 -15.94 -7.47 9.75
CA GLU A 414 -15.47 -8.44 10.74
C GLU A 414 -16.64 -9.22 11.35
N LYS A 415 -16.51 -10.55 11.44
CA LYS A 415 -17.61 -11.42 11.93
C LYS A 415 -17.99 -11.16 13.39
N ALA A 416 -17.04 -10.72 14.20
CA ALA A 416 -17.27 -10.41 15.60
C ALA A 416 -17.98 -9.06 15.84
N GLN A 417 -18.15 -8.25 14.79
CA GLN A 417 -18.73 -6.90 14.90
C GLN A 417 -20.08 -6.82 14.18
N ASP A 418 -21.10 -6.34 14.91
CA ASP A 418 -22.45 -6.12 14.35
C ASP A 418 -22.63 -4.71 13.79
N THR A 419 -21.80 -3.75 14.21
CA THR A 419 -21.87 -2.35 13.75
C THR A 419 -20.49 -1.78 13.53
N PHE A 420 -20.30 -1.16 12.37
CA PHE A 420 -19.06 -0.57 11.91
C PHE A 420 -19.20 0.94 11.85
N THR A 421 -18.12 1.66 12.17
CA THR A 421 -18.10 3.12 12.10
C THR A 421 -17.20 3.59 10.96
N ILE A 422 -17.73 4.47 10.11
CA ILE A 422 -16.99 5.11 9.02
C ILE A 422 -17.12 6.62 9.21
N THR A 423 -16.01 7.34 9.27
CA THR A 423 -16.01 8.79 9.42
C THR A 423 -15.53 9.45 8.14
N ASP A 424 -16.32 10.39 7.62
CA ASP A 424 -15.89 11.39 6.65
C ASP A 424 -15.55 12.67 7.41
N ALA A 425 -14.25 12.96 7.56
CA ALA A 425 -13.75 14.05 8.39
C ALA A 425 -13.58 15.36 7.59
N GLN A 426 -13.88 16.48 8.25
CA GLN A 426 -13.69 17.85 7.75
C GLN A 426 -14.40 18.12 6.42
N VAL A 427 -15.65 17.68 6.31
CA VAL A 427 -16.48 17.93 5.13
C VAL A 427 -16.81 19.42 5.06
N LEU A 428 -16.55 20.04 3.91
CA LEU A 428 -16.81 21.47 3.74
C LEU A 428 -18.29 21.79 3.98
N PRO A 429 -18.60 22.67 4.95
CA PRO A 429 -19.96 23.12 5.21
C PRO A 429 -20.63 23.76 3.97
N ASN A 430 -21.97 23.74 3.90
CA ASN A 430 -22.78 24.20 2.75
C ASN A 430 -22.51 23.55 1.39
N SER A 431 -21.61 22.57 1.30
CA SER A 431 -21.51 21.75 0.10
C SER A 431 -22.77 20.90 -0.03
N SER A 432 -23.35 20.81 -1.23
CA SER A 432 -24.38 19.80 -1.50
C SER A 432 -23.71 18.44 -1.54
N VAL A 433 -23.72 17.75 -0.38
CA VAL A 433 -23.08 16.46 -0.21
C VAL A 433 -24.14 15.37 -0.08
N SER A 434 -24.03 14.36 -0.93
CA SER A 434 -24.79 13.13 -0.80
C SER A 434 -23.86 11.95 -0.66
N TYR A 435 -24.25 10.97 0.16
CA TYR A 435 -23.49 9.76 0.39
C TYR A 435 -24.21 8.54 -0.15
N GLU A 436 -23.41 7.56 -0.54
CA GLU A 436 -23.87 6.22 -0.84
C GLU A 436 -23.06 5.21 -0.01
N VAL A 437 -23.76 4.38 0.77
CA VAL A 437 -23.15 3.27 1.50
C VAL A 437 -23.72 1.97 0.95
N MET A 438 -22.83 1.07 0.52
CA MET A 438 -23.20 -0.24 -0.04
C MET A 438 -22.48 -1.34 0.71
N ALA A 439 -23.17 -2.46 0.93
CA ALA A 439 -22.54 -3.70 1.34
C ALA A 439 -21.98 -4.43 0.11
N LEU A 440 -20.88 -5.17 0.30
CA LEU A 440 -20.25 -5.99 -0.73
C LEU A 440 -20.05 -7.43 -0.26
N ASP A 441 -20.12 -8.38 -1.19
CA ASP A 441 -19.77 -9.79 -0.93
C ASP A 441 -18.39 -10.15 -1.52
N ALA A 442 -17.93 -11.37 -1.22
CA ALA A 442 -16.66 -11.90 -1.69
C ALA A 442 -16.52 -11.96 -3.24
N TYR A 443 -17.63 -12.00 -3.97
CA TYR A 443 -17.62 -12.02 -5.43
C TYR A 443 -17.48 -10.62 -6.04
N GLY A 444 -17.62 -9.56 -5.22
CA GLY A 444 -17.62 -8.17 -5.67
C GLY A 444 -19.02 -7.64 -5.99
N ASN A 445 -20.08 -8.41 -5.68
CA ASN A 445 -21.45 -7.92 -5.84
C ASN A 445 -21.73 -6.81 -4.83
N ARG A 446 -22.58 -5.85 -5.21
CA ARG A 446 -22.92 -4.71 -4.37
C ARG A 446 -24.42 -4.66 -4.12
N SER A 447 -24.79 -4.23 -2.92
CA SER A 447 -26.19 -3.98 -2.60
C SER A 447 -26.71 -2.74 -3.34
N LEU A 448 -28.03 -2.54 -3.34
CA LEU A 448 -28.57 -1.19 -3.55
C LEU A 448 -28.00 -0.25 -2.47
N PRO A 449 -27.69 1.01 -2.81
CA PRO A 449 -27.11 1.93 -1.85
C PRO A 449 -28.12 2.36 -0.79
N TYR A 450 -27.65 2.49 0.45
CA TYR A 450 -28.19 3.50 1.36
C TYR A 450 -27.74 4.87 0.86
N THR A 451 -28.69 5.79 0.69
CA THR A 451 -28.42 7.14 0.20
C THR A 451 -28.91 8.14 1.23
N CYS A 452 -28.08 9.12 1.56
CA CYS A 452 -28.51 10.27 2.35
C CYS A 452 -27.89 11.54 1.78
N ALA A 453 -28.68 12.61 1.71
CA ALA A 453 -28.15 13.96 1.63
C ALA A 453 -27.85 14.40 3.07
N VAL A 454 -26.66 14.94 3.29
CA VAL A 454 -26.28 15.46 4.60
C VAL A 454 -26.22 16.96 4.49
N ASP A 455 -27.20 17.62 5.11
CA ASP A 455 -27.14 19.05 5.33
C ASP A 455 -26.21 19.29 6.52
N LEU A 456 -25.01 19.78 6.25
CA LEU A 456 -24.11 20.20 7.30
C LEU A 456 -24.64 21.50 7.90
N PRO A 457 -24.67 21.62 9.24
CA PRO A 457 -25.14 22.85 9.88
C PRO A 457 -24.25 24.01 9.45
N PRO A 458 -24.81 25.21 9.24
CA PRO A 458 -23.99 26.35 8.89
C PRO A 458 -22.99 26.62 10.00
N THR A 459 -21.71 26.64 9.64
CA THR A 459 -20.63 27.09 10.52
C THR A 459 -20.31 28.54 10.22
N ILE A 460 -19.51 29.18 11.07
CA ILE A 460 -19.04 30.55 10.79
C ILE A 460 -18.11 30.55 9.57
N ALA A 461 -17.45 29.42 9.27
CA ALA A 461 -16.67 29.22 8.05
C ALA A 461 -17.53 29.17 6.77
N ASP A 462 -18.86 29.11 6.89
CA ASP A 462 -19.77 29.08 5.75
C ASP A 462 -19.92 30.44 5.08
N GLY A 463 -19.72 31.53 5.84
CA GLY A 463 -19.54 32.86 5.26
C GLY A 463 -18.21 33.00 4.52
N ILE A 464 -17.30 32.03 4.67
CA ILE A 464 -15.94 32.01 4.14
C ILE A 464 -15.83 30.98 2.98
N SER A 465 -16.91 30.25 2.66
CA SER A 465 -16.91 29.00 1.87
C SER A 465 -16.46 29.10 0.40
N ASP A 466 -16.08 30.29 -0.07
CA ASP A 466 -15.41 30.48 -1.35
C ASP A 466 -13.92 30.74 -1.12
N PHE A 467 -13.21 29.69 -0.68
CA PHE A 467 -11.77 29.71 -0.41
C PHE A 467 -10.90 29.91 -1.66
N THR A 468 -11.53 30.09 -2.84
CA THR A 468 -10.86 30.48 -4.09
C THR A 468 -10.86 31.99 -4.31
N LYS A 469 -11.57 32.76 -3.46
CA LYS A 469 -11.63 34.22 -3.53
C LYS A 469 -10.61 34.89 -2.62
N ASP A 470 -10.23 36.08 -3.06
CA ASP A 470 -9.34 37.02 -2.39
C ASP A 470 -9.70 37.21 -0.89
N ILE A 471 -8.69 37.32 -0.04
CA ILE A 471 -8.82 37.35 1.43
C ILE A 471 -9.68 38.49 1.94
N ASP A 472 -9.74 39.57 1.17
CA ASP A 472 -10.58 40.73 1.41
C ASP A 472 -12.08 40.39 1.33
N VAL A 473 -12.46 39.39 0.52
CA VAL A 473 -13.86 38.93 0.37
C VAL A 473 -14.28 38.00 1.52
N VAL A 474 -13.34 37.17 1.99
CA VAL A 474 -13.50 36.30 3.17
C VAL A 474 -13.68 37.16 4.43
N ASN A 475 -12.81 38.15 4.62
CA ASN A 475 -12.90 39.09 5.72
C ASN A 475 -14.21 39.90 5.64
N ALA A 476 -14.60 40.41 4.48
CA ALA A 476 -15.86 41.15 4.32
C ALA A 476 -17.11 40.32 4.66
N SER A 477 -17.13 39.03 4.28
CA SER A 477 -18.26 38.15 4.54
C SER A 477 -18.34 37.71 6.00
N ALA A 478 -17.20 37.44 6.65
CA ALA A 478 -17.18 37.14 8.08
C ALA A 478 -17.48 38.38 8.94
N LEU A 479 -16.99 39.57 8.56
CA LEU A 479 -17.33 40.85 9.19
C LEU A 479 -18.83 41.18 9.06
N SER A 480 -19.50 40.73 7.99
CA SER A 480 -20.95 40.90 7.82
C SER A 480 -21.78 40.12 8.87
N THR A 481 -21.17 39.13 9.54
CA THR A 481 -21.79 38.39 10.65
C THR A 481 -21.64 39.09 12.01
N GLY A 482 -20.86 40.18 12.07
CA GLY A 482 -20.58 40.93 13.30
C GLY A 482 -19.56 40.28 14.23
N LEU A 483 -18.86 39.24 13.77
CA LEU A 483 -17.81 38.55 14.52
C LEU A 483 -16.43 39.13 14.20
N PRO A 484 -15.57 39.39 15.20
CA PRO A 484 -14.20 39.80 14.96
C PRO A 484 -13.36 38.59 14.50
N VAL A 485 -12.95 38.58 13.23
CA VAL A 485 -12.08 37.53 12.66
C VAL A 485 -10.63 37.99 12.71
N GLN A 486 -9.76 37.17 13.30
CA GLN A 486 -8.32 37.32 13.15
C GLN A 486 -7.83 36.40 12.05
N THR A 487 -7.26 36.98 11.00
CA THR A 487 -6.63 36.26 9.90
C THR A 487 -5.13 36.48 9.93
N LEU A 488 -4.37 35.39 9.88
CA LEU A 488 -2.92 35.39 9.76
C LEU A 488 -2.57 34.62 8.48
N THR A 489 -1.96 35.32 7.53
CA THR A 489 -1.51 34.75 6.26
C THR A 489 0.00 34.61 6.34
N PHE A 490 0.51 33.40 6.15
CA PHE A 490 1.94 33.10 6.33
C PHE A 490 2.76 33.31 5.04
N ALA A 491 2.13 33.86 3.98
CA ALA A 491 2.66 33.86 2.62
C ALA A 491 3.37 35.16 2.16
N GLU A 492 3.45 36.23 2.96
CA GLU A 492 4.11 37.48 2.50
C GLU A 492 5.20 38.05 3.42
N GLN A 493 5.34 37.60 4.66
CA GLN A 493 6.44 38.01 5.55
C GLN A 493 6.78 36.87 6.52
N SER A 494 7.92 36.20 6.36
CA SER A 494 8.32 35.13 7.29
C SER A 494 9.83 34.89 7.29
N GLU A 495 10.47 35.31 8.37
CA GLU A 495 11.84 34.94 8.76
C GLU A 495 11.85 33.47 9.20
N GLY A 496 11.79 32.54 8.25
CA GLY A 496 11.77 31.11 8.55
C GLY A 496 12.01 30.18 7.36
N PHE A 497 11.91 30.68 6.14
CA PHE A 497 12.16 29.91 4.93
C PHE A 497 13.65 29.97 4.53
N GLU A 498 14.21 28.84 4.09
CA GLU A 498 15.34 28.89 3.16
C GLU A 498 14.76 29.21 1.78
N TYR A 499 15.45 30.03 1.00
CA TYR A 499 15.13 30.30 -0.39
C TYR A 499 16.20 29.62 -1.25
N GLU A 500 15.80 28.76 -2.18
CA GLU A 500 16.66 28.37 -3.30
C GLU A 500 16.17 29.10 -4.55
N ASN A 501 17.00 29.99 -5.08
CA ASN A 501 16.77 30.65 -6.37
C ASN A 501 15.37 31.28 -6.55
N GLU A 502 14.94 32.07 -5.56
CA GLU A 502 13.68 32.84 -5.57
C GLU A 502 12.39 32.01 -5.41
N GLU A 503 12.47 30.69 -5.17
CA GLU A 503 11.32 29.85 -4.84
C GLU A 503 11.16 29.66 -3.32
N VAL A 504 9.91 29.63 -2.86
CA VAL A 504 9.58 29.36 -1.45
C VAL A 504 9.88 27.89 -1.14
N VAL A 505 10.96 27.62 -0.42
CA VAL A 505 11.28 26.27 0.03
C VAL A 505 10.53 26.03 1.35
N ALA A 506 9.63 25.04 1.35
CA ALA A 506 8.87 24.67 2.53
C ALA A 506 9.78 24.36 3.75
N THR A 507 9.27 24.49 4.97
CA THR A 507 10.11 24.33 6.17
C THR A 507 10.09 22.89 6.68
N ARG A 508 11.27 22.28 6.83
CA ARG A 508 11.45 21.02 7.56
C ARG A 508 11.50 21.30 9.06
N LEU A 509 10.41 21.03 9.79
CA LEU A 509 10.27 21.36 11.21
C LEU A 509 11.01 20.39 12.16
N THR A 510 11.75 19.40 11.63
CA THR A 510 12.36 18.32 12.43
C THR A 510 13.60 18.72 13.23
N LYS A 511 14.08 19.97 13.12
CA LYS A 511 15.15 20.51 13.96
C LYS A 511 14.57 21.49 14.96
N HIS A 512 14.90 21.30 16.24
CA HIS A 512 14.60 22.26 17.29
C HIS A 512 15.17 23.64 16.91
N ARG A 513 14.29 24.56 16.50
CA ARG A 513 14.67 25.94 16.17
C ARG A 513 14.55 26.82 17.41
N PRO A 514 15.50 27.73 17.65
CA PRO A 514 15.41 28.65 18.77
C PRO A 514 14.22 29.61 18.60
N TYR A 515 13.65 29.97 19.74
CA TYR A 515 12.58 30.96 19.94
C TYR A 515 12.84 32.27 19.18
N ILE A 516 11.95 32.61 18.24
CA ILE A 516 11.89 33.94 17.63
C ILE A 516 10.48 34.50 17.86
N PRO A 517 10.26 35.32 18.89
CA PRO A 517 8.98 35.98 19.12
C PRO A 517 8.83 37.13 18.13
N TRP A 518 7.74 37.10 17.37
CA TRP A 518 7.30 38.27 16.62
C TRP A 518 6.13 38.92 17.36
N THR A 519 6.15 40.25 17.46
CA THR A 519 5.09 41.03 18.14
C THR A 519 4.57 42.09 17.18
N ASP A 520 3.31 41.95 16.74
CA ASP A 520 2.59 42.98 15.99
C ASP A 520 1.65 43.73 16.93
N GLN A 521 1.79 45.06 16.99
CA GLN A 521 0.91 45.91 17.78
C GLN A 521 -0.10 46.60 16.87
N ARG A 522 -1.39 46.35 17.11
CA ARG A 522 -2.50 47.02 16.44
C ARG A 522 -3.29 47.86 17.46
N ASP A 523 -4.10 48.78 16.95
CA ASP A 523 -4.76 49.82 17.76
C ASP A 523 -5.65 49.27 18.90
N ASP A 524 -6.09 48.01 18.83
CA ASP A 524 -6.99 47.39 19.81
C ASP A 524 -6.51 46.05 20.41
N TYR A 525 -5.34 45.52 20.02
CA TYR A 525 -4.71 44.30 20.59
C TYR A 525 -3.23 44.11 20.18
N THR A 526 -2.52 43.19 20.85
CA THR A 526 -1.16 42.76 20.53
C THR A 526 -1.18 41.29 20.15
N VAL A 527 -0.62 40.95 18.99
CA VAL A 527 -0.40 39.56 18.55
C VAL A 527 1.03 39.17 18.87
N GLN A 528 1.21 38.12 19.66
CA GLN A 528 2.51 37.46 19.82
C GLN A 528 2.47 36.08 19.23
N GLU A 529 3.35 35.84 18.26
CA GLU A 529 3.50 34.55 17.60
C GLU A 529 4.76 33.83 18.09
N GLN A 530 4.63 32.53 18.35
CA GLN A 530 5.77 31.66 18.65
C GLN A 530 5.63 30.33 17.93
N ILE A 531 6.62 29.99 17.08
CA ILE A 531 6.75 28.67 16.46
C ILE A 531 7.90 27.90 17.11
N TYR A 532 7.65 26.69 17.60
CA TYR A 532 8.71 25.80 18.10
C TYR A 532 8.33 24.32 17.96
N THR A 533 9.32 23.43 17.99
CA THR A 533 9.10 21.98 18.10
C THR A 533 9.46 21.47 19.49
N ASP A 534 8.59 20.61 20.05
CA ASP A 534 8.82 19.99 21.36
C ASP A 534 9.56 18.64 21.25
N ALA A 535 9.88 18.05 22.41
CA ALA A 535 10.60 16.79 22.50
C ALA A 535 9.79 15.58 21.99
N ASP A 536 8.47 15.72 21.89
CA ASP A 536 7.55 14.69 21.44
C ASP A 536 7.25 14.80 19.93
N GLY A 537 7.91 15.75 19.23
CA GLY A 537 7.83 15.91 17.78
C GLY A 537 6.66 16.75 17.28
N PHE A 538 5.96 17.48 18.16
CA PHE A 538 4.89 18.39 17.76
C PHE A 538 5.46 19.74 17.36
N ALA A 539 4.93 20.33 16.30
CA ALA A 539 5.12 21.75 16.01
C ALA A 539 4.03 22.57 16.71
N HIS A 540 4.44 23.59 17.45
CA HIS A 540 3.58 24.48 18.21
C HIS A 540 3.53 25.83 17.52
N LEU A 541 2.34 26.37 17.34
CA LEU A 541 2.08 27.76 16.98
C LEU A 541 1.25 28.36 18.11
N ARG A 542 1.83 29.32 18.83
CA ARG A 542 1.17 30.04 19.91
C ARG A 542 0.81 31.45 19.46
N LEU A 543 -0.43 31.84 19.73
CA LEU A 543 -1.00 33.14 19.41
C LEU A 543 -1.57 33.77 20.69
N ASP A 544 -0.98 34.87 21.14
CA ASP A 544 -1.60 35.73 22.17
C ASP A 544 -2.51 36.77 21.49
N LEU A 545 -3.81 36.80 21.83
CA LEU A 545 -4.78 37.75 21.30
C LEU A 545 -4.73 39.12 22.02
N GLY A 546 -3.82 39.30 22.98
CA GLY A 546 -3.58 40.52 23.77
C GLY A 546 -4.63 40.83 24.84
N LYS A 547 -5.83 40.24 24.74
CA LYS A 547 -6.90 40.30 25.74
C LYS A 547 -7.82 39.08 25.61
N THR A 548 -8.55 38.76 26.68
CA THR A 548 -9.55 37.69 26.64
C THR A 548 -10.65 38.00 25.61
N LYS A 549 -10.81 37.10 24.64
CA LYS A 549 -11.83 37.12 23.58
C LYS A 549 -12.76 35.93 23.71
N THR A 550 -13.95 36.05 23.15
CA THR A 550 -14.83 34.92 22.91
C THR A 550 -14.37 34.23 21.64
N ILE A 551 -13.99 32.96 21.72
CA ILE A 551 -13.51 32.15 20.60
C ILE A 551 -14.57 31.12 20.24
N GLN A 552 -14.98 31.13 18.97
CA GLN A 552 -16.07 30.32 18.42
C GLN A 552 -15.56 29.23 17.48
N ALA A 553 -14.44 29.47 16.81
CA ALA A 553 -13.76 28.49 15.97
C ALA A 553 -12.30 28.88 15.73
N ILE A 554 -11.48 27.88 15.44
CA ILE A 554 -10.10 28.09 14.97
C ILE A 554 -9.93 27.24 13.71
N GLY A 555 -9.43 27.83 12.63
CA GLY A 555 -9.20 27.14 11.37
C GLY A 555 -7.77 27.34 10.92
N MET A 556 -7.11 26.30 10.42
CA MET A 556 -5.79 26.43 9.81
C MET A 556 -5.71 25.65 8.51
N SER A 557 -5.10 26.25 7.49
CA SER A 557 -4.97 25.64 6.18
C SER A 557 -3.55 25.20 5.87
N PHE A 558 -3.46 24.05 5.22
CA PHE A 558 -2.20 23.46 4.79
C PHE A 558 -2.25 23.17 3.30
N VAL A 559 -1.14 23.40 2.62
CA VAL A 559 -0.98 22.97 1.23
C VAL A 559 -0.46 21.54 1.23
N GLN A 560 -1.01 20.70 0.36
CA GLN A 560 -0.36 19.47 -0.07
C GLN A 560 0.25 19.72 -1.44
N ASP A 561 1.52 19.37 -1.64
CA ASP A 561 2.14 19.42 -2.96
C ASP A 561 3.16 18.28 -3.07
N ARG A 562 3.00 17.45 -4.10
CA ARG A 562 3.89 16.34 -4.37
C ARG A 562 5.29 16.79 -4.77
N ASN A 563 5.39 17.75 -5.68
CA ASN A 563 6.67 18.17 -6.28
C ASN A 563 7.55 18.85 -5.24
N ALA A 564 6.93 19.57 -4.31
CA ALA A 564 7.63 20.20 -3.19
C ALA A 564 7.74 19.29 -1.95
N SER A 565 7.32 18.02 -2.03
CA SER A 565 7.32 17.08 -0.89
C SER A 565 6.57 17.60 0.35
N ILE A 566 5.50 18.37 0.14
CA ILE A 566 4.68 18.99 1.18
C ILE A 566 3.52 18.08 1.55
N ARG A 567 3.43 17.68 2.82
CA ARG A 567 2.31 16.91 3.37
C ARG A 567 1.43 17.76 4.28
N ILE A 568 0.17 17.37 4.40
CA ILE A 568 -0.73 17.88 5.43
C ILE A 568 -0.59 17.05 6.72
N PRO A 569 -0.83 17.64 7.91
CA PRO A 569 -0.74 16.94 9.19
C PRO A 569 -1.71 15.76 9.31
N ALA A 570 -1.49 14.89 10.29
CA ALA A 570 -2.47 13.86 10.64
C ALA A 570 -3.58 14.40 11.55
N ALA A 571 -3.19 15.31 12.46
CA ALA A 571 -4.11 16.02 13.33
C ALA A 571 -3.53 17.39 13.72
N VAL A 572 -4.44 18.31 14.05
CA VAL A 572 -4.15 19.60 14.67
C VAL A 572 -4.96 19.71 15.95
N HIS A 573 -4.27 19.94 17.06
CA HIS A 573 -4.88 20.19 18.37
C HIS A 573 -4.90 21.68 18.64
N TYR A 574 -6.07 22.18 18.98
CA TYR A 574 -6.28 23.56 19.38
C TYR A 574 -6.48 23.61 20.89
N GLU A 575 -5.76 24.49 21.55
CA GLU A 575 -5.88 24.80 22.97
C GLU A 575 -6.12 26.31 23.16
N VAL A 576 -6.89 26.66 24.18
CA VAL A 576 -7.14 28.05 24.57
C VAL A 576 -6.85 28.19 26.06
N ASP A 577 -5.93 29.08 26.42
CA ASP A 577 -5.41 29.28 27.78
C ASP A 577 -4.99 27.96 28.46
N GLY A 578 -4.31 27.09 27.70
CA GLY A 578 -3.83 25.78 28.16
C GLY A 578 -4.92 24.71 28.34
N LYS A 579 -6.15 24.95 27.85
CA LYS A 579 -7.25 23.96 27.86
C LYS A 579 -7.55 23.50 26.45
N THR A 580 -7.78 22.20 26.28
CA THR A 580 -8.22 21.64 24.99
C THR A 580 -9.48 22.33 24.50
N PHE A 581 -9.37 22.94 23.32
CA PHE A 581 -10.45 23.62 22.62
C PHE A 581 -11.09 22.68 21.59
N ALA A 582 -10.28 22.08 20.71
CA ALA A 582 -10.72 21.13 19.70
C ALA A 582 -9.56 20.28 19.17
N THR A 583 -9.87 19.20 18.46
CA THR A 583 -8.90 18.46 17.64
C THR A 583 -9.50 18.25 16.27
N ALA A 584 -8.78 18.70 15.24
CA ALA A 584 -9.15 18.50 13.84
C ALA A 584 -8.27 17.39 13.27
N ASN A 585 -8.91 16.32 12.82
CA ASN A 585 -8.21 15.22 12.14
C ASN A 585 -8.04 15.55 10.65
N GLN A 586 -7.10 14.86 10.01
CA GLN A 586 -6.86 14.97 8.58
C GLN A 586 -8.15 14.85 7.75
N PRO A 587 -8.41 15.78 6.82
CA PRO A 587 -9.56 15.72 5.93
C PRO A 587 -9.63 14.41 5.14
N SER A 588 -10.84 13.88 4.98
CA SER A 588 -11.09 12.66 4.21
C SER A 588 -11.07 12.95 2.70
N VAL A 589 -9.84 13.05 2.18
CA VAL A 589 -9.49 13.26 0.77
C VAL A 589 -8.42 12.24 0.36
N PRO A 590 -8.31 11.89 -0.95
CA PRO A 590 -7.22 11.05 -1.41
C PRO A 590 -5.88 11.70 -1.08
N GLN A 591 -5.07 11.05 -0.24
CA GLN A 591 -3.75 11.56 0.13
C GLN A 591 -2.73 11.23 -0.96
N ILE A 592 -1.78 12.13 -1.16
CA ILE A 592 -0.60 11.85 -1.98
C ILE A 592 0.25 10.83 -1.22
N ASP A 593 0.52 9.68 -1.85
CA ASP A 593 1.48 8.72 -1.34
C ASP A 593 2.85 9.02 -1.95
N PHE A 594 3.71 9.68 -1.18
CA PHE A 594 5.05 10.08 -1.59
C PHE A 594 6.02 8.91 -1.68
N THR A 595 5.64 7.72 -1.20
CA THR A 595 6.46 6.49 -1.32
C THR A 595 6.21 5.75 -2.63
N LYS A 596 5.11 6.06 -3.32
CA LYS A 596 4.76 5.49 -4.64
C LYS A 596 5.18 6.44 -5.76
N THR A 597 5.34 5.97 -6.99
CA THR A 597 5.57 6.83 -8.17
C THR A 597 4.32 7.66 -8.54
N VAL A 598 4.53 8.74 -9.31
CA VAL A 598 3.50 9.69 -9.77
C VAL A 598 2.51 8.97 -10.70
N ALA A 599 1.26 8.79 -10.27
CA ALA A 599 0.41 7.73 -10.83
C ALA A 599 -1.11 7.85 -10.66
N GLY A 600 -1.93 7.78 -11.72
CA GLY A 600 -3.39 7.83 -11.59
C GLY A 600 -3.89 9.02 -10.74
N ASP A 601 -4.60 8.75 -9.65
CA ASP A 601 -5.07 9.77 -8.69
C ASP A 601 -3.95 10.32 -7.77
N ASN A 602 -2.75 9.72 -7.83
CA ASN A 602 -1.49 10.10 -7.16
C ASN A 602 -0.55 10.90 -8.09
N THR A 603 -1.10 11.60 -9.09
CA THR A 603 -0.33 12.33 -10.11
C THR A 603 -0.03 13.78 -9.74
N TYR A 604 -0.97 14.48 -9.13
CA TYR A 604 -0.81 15.86 -8.66
C TYR A 604 -2.07 16.28 -7.87
N GLN A 605 -1.89 16.76 -6.64
CA GLN A 605 -2.96 17.43 -5.89
C GLN A 605 -2.37 18.62 -5.12
N ALA A 606 -1.89 19.64 -5.84
CA ALA A 606 -1.75 20.95 -5.23
C ALA A 606 -3.13 21.38 -4.75
N GLY A 607 -3.31 21.31 -3.44
CA GLY A 607 -4.60 21.49 -2.80
C GLY A 607 -4.40 22.11 -1.44
N GLU A 608 -5.27 23.04 -1.11
CA GLU A 608 -5.34 23.61 0.23
C GLU A 608 -6.39 22.87 1.04
N TYR A 609 -6.00 22.46 2.23
CA TYR A 609 -6.80 21.64 3.11
C TYR A 609 -6.93 22.30 4.47
N TRP A 610 -8.17 22.56 4.86
CA TRP A 610 -8.49 23.22 6.11
C TRP A 610 -8.73 22.21 7.24
N TYR A 611 -8.19 22.55 8.40
CA TYR A 611 -8.40 21.88 9.68
C TYR A 611 -9.19 22.84 10.55
N TRP A 612 -10.44 22.50 10.84
CA TRP A 612 -11.32 23.35 11.64
C TRP A 612 -11.58 22.73 13.01
N GLY A 613 -11.22 23.49 14.04
CA GLY A 613 -11.58 23.23 15.43
C GLY A 613 -12.84 23.99 15.82
N PHE A 614 -13.90 23.24 16.15
CA PHE A 614 -15.12 23.78 16.75
C PHE A 614 -15.28 23.26 18.17
N PRO A 615 -15.40 24.13 19.19
CA PRO A 615 -15.54 23.69 20.56
C PRO A 615 -16.99 23.29 20.84
N LYS A 616 -17.20 22.39 21.81
CA LYS A 616 -18.56 21.97 22.25
C LYS A 616 -19.38 23.12 22.85
N ALA A 617 -18.70 24.15 23.36
CA ALA A 617 -19.29 25.37 23.88
C ALA A 617 -18.38 26.55 23.55
N THR A 618 -18.95 27.74 23.45
CA THR A 618 -18.18 28.98 23.30
C THR A 618 -17.21 29.14 24.47
N ILE A 619 -15.93 29.35 24.18
CA ILE A 619 -14.87 29.52 25.18
C ILE A 619 -14.42 30.97 25.18
N LYS A 620 -14.07 31.50 26.36
CA LYS A 620 -13.36 32.77 26.47
C LYS A 620 -11.90 32.49 26.80
N GLY A 621 -10.98 33.10 26.06
CA GLY A 621 -9.57 33.02 26.37
C GLY A 621 -8.73 34.02 25.60
N GLN A 622 -7.46 34.09 25.94
CA GLN A 622 -6.52 35.06 25.38
C GLN A 622 -5.44 34.37 24.53
N VAL A 623 -4.90 33.26 25.02
CA VAL A 623 -3.82 32.53 24.36
C VAL A 623 -4.41 31.36 23.60
N VAL A 624 -4.09 31.24 22.33
CA VAL A 624 -4.39 30.09 21.48
C VAL A 624 -3.10 29.33 21.24
N ASP A 625 -3.05 28.06 21.63
CA ASP A 625 -1.94 27.15 21.36
C ASP A 625 -2.38 26.11 20.33
N ILE A 626 -1.60 25.96 19.27
CA ILE A 626 -1.91 25.08 18.14
C ILE A 626 -0.80 24.04 18.04
N LYS A 627 -1.12 22.78 18.28
CA LYS A 627 -0.16 21.66 18.24
C LYS A 627 -0.42 20.83 17.01
N ILE A 628 0.57 20.78 16.14
CA ILE A 628 0.52 20.11 14.85
C ILE A 628 1.27 18.79 14.99
N GLN A 629 0.55 17.67 14.82
CA GLN A 629 1.15 16.35 14.89
C GLN A 629 1.86 16.03 13.57
N LEU A 630 3.18 15.88 13.64
CA LEU A 630 4.02 15.50 12.51
C LEU A 630 4.18 13.97 12.48
N GLU A 631 3.82 13.32 11.38
CA GLU A 631 3.97 11.86 11.23
C GLU A 631 5.22 11.44 10.44
N TYR A 632 5.90 12.38 9.78
CA TYR A 632 6.99 12.06 8.84
C TYR A 632 8.08 13.13 8.82
N ASP A 633 9.26 12.74 8.32
CA ASP A 633 10.40 13.59 7.97
C ASP A 633 10.14 14.44 6.71
N VAL A 634 9.02 15.16 6.65
CA VAL A 634 8.57 15.89 5.44
C VAL A 634 8.40 17.37 5.68
N PHE A 635 8.27 18.11 4.57
CA PHE A 635 7.97 19.53 4.59
C PHE A 635 6.49 19.78 4.87
N LEU A 636 6.23 20.87 5.58
CA LEU A 636 4.90 21.32 5.90
C LEU A 636 4.75 22.79 5.49
N PHE A 637 3.61 23.11 4.89
CA PHE A 637 3.33 24.46 4.41
C PHE A 637 1.98 24.93 4.97
N MET A 638 2.05 25.80 5.96
CA MET A 638 0.90 26.49 6.53
C MET A 638 0.62 27.71 5.68
N ARG A 639 -0.61 27.88 5.23
CA ARG A 639 -0.96 29.05 4.40
C ARG A 639 -1.70 30.08 5.24
N GLU A 640 -2.73 29.68 5.98
CA GLU A 640 -3.58 30.60 6.73
C GLU A 640 -3.99 30.04 8.10
N LEU A 641 -4.12 30.93 9.08
CA LEU A 641 -4.74 30.70 10.39
C LEU A 641 -5.85 31.71 10.63
N LEU A 642 -7.02 31.20 10.98
CA LEU A 642 -8.22 31.96 11.32
C LEU A 642 -8.61 31.69 12.77
N VAL A 643 -8.79 32.75 13.57
CA VAL A 643 -9.41 32.69 14.90
C VAL A 643 -10.66 33.56 14.89
N LEU A 644 -11.80 32.92 15.16
CA LEU A 644 -13.15 33.49 15.07
C LEU A 644 -13.77 33.73 16.45
#